data_AF-A0A8C1ZF83-F1
#
_entry.id   AF-A0A8C1ZF83-F1
#
_cell.length_a   1.000
_cell.length_b   1.000
_cell.length_c   1.000
_cell.angle_alpha   90.00
_cell.angle_beta   90.00
_cell.angle_gamma   90.00
#
_symmetry.space_group_name_H-M   'P 1'
#
loop_
_entity.id
_entity.type
_entity.pdbx_description
1 polymer ?
#
loop_
_entity_poly.entity_id
_entity_poly.type
_entity_poly.pdbx_seq_one_letter_code
_entity_poly.pdbx_strand_id
1 'polypeptide(L)'
;FIMPPHSTKFLKMLVIAVTEQIFAHNAEYEAFVCVLCPAGAGGWSPLNSNKYQWLEIKLEQRTEITAIATQGRYGSSDWLTRYLLMFSDTGHNWRPYRQEDSIGAFSGNSNADSVVMYKLQQPVIAQYIRILPLHWNPNGRIGLRLEAYGCQYKSDVVSFDGSAHLLFRPDPSVSLADRDVLSMNFKTLLNSGMLVHMEEHSGHSFTLELFRGKLLLQLRKGRGSSADFHPLVSLGSLLDDQHWHHIRVERVRGLVNFTVDKNTQQFQLPESWSHSEINEISFGGTSAAGLQKSHSRRNFHGCLENVLYNDISVIERAEEQQLSITGNVSFTCPESIDVPVTFASPGSFLALPWVSGGESASVSLQFRTWNRAGLLMTFDLQHNAGTLWLYLSEARARLQIHKTGRIMTDITAGSAHALWDIYHSLSLFDSKSRIHLSCVWLSVEGCPDTEGGSGCRNPFSVFQGCMRLIRTDGALVDLIRVQQMLFGNFSDLQMDMCGIVDRCSPSRCEHGGRCSQSWSTFHCNCSATGYSGATCHSSIYEASCEAYKHKGNTSGFYYIDMDGSGPIKPQLIYCNMSDKAWMVIQHNNTELTKLKASSGINQHLAHFNYSADAEQIQAIITQAEYCEQELSYHCKKSRLLNTPDGAPFSWWVGRSGEAHMYWGGAVPGSQQCACGLQENCVHPEHFCNCDADSKEWLNDSGLLSHKEHLPVRGLAVGDINRSGSEAAYRVGPLQCYGDNNFWNAAYFNKETSYLHFPTFHGELSADISFLFKTSSSSGVFLENLGIKDFIRIELSSPTQVLFSFDVGNGPLEVKVETASALNDERWHHVRAERNVKEASLYVDHHPGAVQKAPADGHIHLQLNSQLFVGGTASRQKGFLGCIRSLKLNGKTLDLEERAEITPGVTPGCPGHCSSYGDLCQNHGSCVEDHSGFTCDCSLSPFTGTFCHKDVSAFFKPGTSVTYTFKEPYKLNRNVSAQSSSIYSDLTLRGENVSLSFRTSQAPALLLYVSSYYREFLAVLLNRNGHLDVKYKLQHNRDAEVFRASGRNLANGQLHRVNLIETQTQLFLIAESGEVDPEIARLNALGFTGCLSVVQFNSISPLKAALLYPDTSPVIVTGALSESSCGSSLPTNPYAAETTHSLAGNAINTVPLFLHWFSYRVQHEFFFSS
;
A
#
# COMPACT_ATOMS: atom_id res chain seq x y z
N PHE A 1 16.95 36.29 11.00
CA PHE A 1 17.09 36.57 9.56
C PHE A 1 16.34 37.87 9.26
N ILE A 2 17.08 38.91 8.88
CA ILE A 2 16.56 40.21 8.45
C ILE A 2 16.38 40.11 6.93
N MET A 3 15.15 40.30 6.45
CA MET A 3 14.84 40.44 5.02
C MET A 3 14.27 41.85 4.72
N PRO A 4 14.50 42.38 3.51
CA PRO A 4 14.48 43.81 3.21
C PRO A 4 13.08 44.37 2.85
N PRO A 5 12.88 45.70 2.89
CA PRO A 5 11.58 46.34 2.67
C PRO A 5 11.47 46.91 1.25
N HIS A 6 10.90 46.18 0.28
CA HIS A 6 10.47 46.79 -0.99
C HIS A 6 9.29 46.01 -1.61
N SER A 7 8.07 46.43 -1.31
CA SER A 7 6.89 46.49 -2.20
C SER A 7 5.60 46.64 -1.39
N THR A 8 5.50 47.70 -0.57
CA THR A 8 4.22 48.16 -0.03
C THR A 8 3.38 48.81 -1.14
N LYS A 9 2.84 48.01 -2.07
CA LYS A 9 1.53 48.35 -2.65
C LYS A 9 0.52 48.03 -1.56
N PHE A 10 0.08 49.07 -0.86
CA PHE A 10 -1.03 49.01 0.09
C PHE A 10 -2.22 48.30 -0.60
N LEU A 11 -2.49 47.05 -0.24
CA LEU A 11 -3.84 46.52 -0.29
C LEU A 11 -4.64 47.42 0.65
N LYS A 12 -5.42 48.35 0.10
CA LYS A 12 -6.54 48.92 0.85
C LYS A 12 -7.50 47.77 1.11
N MET A 13 -7.37 47.12 2.27
CA MET A 13 -8.43 46.33 2.86
C MET A 13 -9.56 47.32 3.12
N LEU A 14 -10.54 47.38 2.22
CA LEU A 14 -11.70 48.24 2.38
C LEU A 14 -12.62 47.55 3.38
N VAL A 15 -13.01 48.25 4.45
CA VAL A 15 -14.25 47.89 5.16
C VAL A 15 -15.37 48.13 4.16
N ILE A 16 -16.05 47.08 3.72
CA ILE A 16 -17.15 47.22 2.76
C ILE A 16 -18.31 47.85 3.54
N ALA A 17 -18.55 49.14 3.33
CA ALA A 17 -19.75 49.80 3.82
C ALA A 17 -20.96 49.15 3.12
N VAL A 18 -21.82 48.48 3.89
CA VAL A 18 -23.06 47.91 3.37
C VAL A 18 -24.03 49.07 3.12
N THR A 19 -24.39 49.33 1.86
CA THR A 19 -25.45 50.30 1.52
C THR A 19 -26.81 49.61 1.44
N GLU A 20 -27.73 50.15 2.23
CA GLU A 20 -29.20 50.20 2.15
C GLU A 20 -30.10 48.94 2.00
N GLN A 21 -29.62 47.73 1.70
CA GLN A 21 -30.54 46.56 1.60
C GLN A 21 -30.07 45.34 2.40
N ILE A 22 -30.38 45.34 3.70
CA ILE A 22 -30.35 44.13 4.54
C ILE A 22 -31.73 43.48 4.46
N PHE A 23 -31.79 42.26 3.95
CA PHE A 23 -33.01 41.44 3.99
C PHE A 23 -32.93 40.48 5.18
N ALA A 24 -33.80 40.71 6.17
CA ALA A 24 -33.91 39.85 7.35
C ALA A 24 -35.33 39.24 7.40
N HIS A 25 -35.40 37.91 7.49
CA HIS A 25 -36.67 37.22 7.68
C HIS A 25 -37.15 37.42 9.14
N ASN A 26 -38.34 37.99 9.35
CA ASN A 26 -38.96 38.25 10.66
C ASN A 26 -38.08 39.05 11.66
N ALA A 27 -37.71 40.30 11.33
CA ALA A 27 -36.98 41.20 12.24
C ALA A 27 -37.89 42.26 12.88
N GLU A 28 -37.64 42.59 14.15
CA GLU A 28 -38.44 43.56 14.94
C GLU A 28 -37.90 45.02 14.83
N TYR A 29 -36.74 45.24 14.19
CA TYR A 29 -36.10 46.56 14.04
C TYR A 29 -35.31 46.71 12.72
N GLU A 30 -35.26 47.92 12.15
CA GLU A 30 -34.43 48.28 10.99
C GLU A 30 -32.94 48.04 11.28
N ALA A 31 -32.26 47.29 10.40
CA ALA A 31 -30.87 46.96 10.54
C ALA A 31 -29.98 48.15 10.17
N PHE A 32 -29.56 48.93 11.17
CA PHE A 32 -28.53 49.96 11.00
C PHE A 32 -27.16 49.30 10.77
N VAL A 33 -26.56 49.59 9.61
CA VAL A 33 -25.21 49.18 9.22
C VAL A 33 -24.18 50.02 9.97
N CYS A 34 -23.41 49.37 10.84
CA CYS A 34 -21.99 49.60 11.20
C CYS A 34 -21.75 49.09 12.63
N VAL A 35 -21.11 47.93 12.84
CA VAL A 35 -20.94 47.42 14.23
C VAL A 35 -19.63 46.67 14.53
N LEU A 36 -18.50 47.35 14.32
CA LEU A 36 -17.43 47.39 15.33
C LEU A 36 -17.28 48.81 15.92
N CYS A 37 -18.35 49.60 15.95
CA CYS A 37 -18.37 50.89 16.63
C CYS A 37 -18.51 50.70 18.16
N PRO A 38 -17.67 51.34 18.99
CA PRO A 38 -17.80 51.35 20.45
C PRO A 38 -19.06 52.04 21.00
N ALA A 39 -19.92 52.60 20.14
CA ALA A 39 -20.97 53.56 20.53
C ALA A 39 -22.41 53.16 20.16
N GLY A 40 -22.66 51.97 19.60
CA GLY A 40 -24.02 51.54 19.18
C GLY A 40 -24.39 50.15 19.70
N ALA A 41 -25.50 50.04 20.43
CA ALA A 41 -26.01 48.80 21.03
C ALA A 41 -26.74 47.86 20.02
N GLY A 42 -26.33 47.86 18.75
CA GLY A 42 -27.02 47.18 17.65
C GLY A 42 -26.42 45.82 17.25
N GLY A 43 -27.25 44.90 16.75
CA GLY A 43 -26.86 43.60 16.19
C GLY A 43 -28.09 42.84 15.66
N TRP A 44 -27.92 41.98 14.67
CA TRP A 44 -29.02 41.18 14.12
C TRP A 44 -29.45 40.09 15.10
N SER A 45 -30.77 39.97 15.30
CA SER A 45 -31.39 38.86 16.04
C SER A 45 -32.78 38.60 15.45
N PRO A 46 -33.11 37.37 15.03
CA PRO A 46 -34.41 37.05 14.47
C PRO A 46 -35.49 36.97 15.57
N LEU A 47 -36.76 37.23 15.21
CA LEU A 47 -37.90 37.13 16.13
C LEU A 47 -37.99 35.73 16.77
N ASN A 48 -37.82 34.69 15.94
CA ASN A 48 -37.81 33.29 16.38
C ASN A 48 -36.43 32.69 16.17
N SER A 49 -35.85 32.06 17.19
CA SER A 49 -34.56 31.35 17.07
C SER A 49 -34.79 29.90 16.68
N ASN A 50 -34.83 29.62 15.37
CA ASN A 50 -34.94 28.27 14.82
C ASN A 50 -33.94 28.06 13.66
N LYS A 51 -33.83 26.82 13.16
CA LYS A 51 -32.88 26.42 12.11
C LYS A 51 -33.16 27.02 10.71
N TYR A 52 -34.27 27.74 10.54
CA TYR A 52 -34.67 28.35 9.27
C TYR A 52 -34.41 29.86 9.22
N GLN A 53 -33.68 30.42 10.19
CA GLN A 53 -33.30 31.82 10.15
C GLN A 53 -32.03 32.02 9.30
N TRP A 54 -31.87 33.19 8.68
CA TRP A 54 -30.64 33.59 8.02
C TRP A 54 -30.49 35.11 8.01
N LEU A 55 -29.24 35.57 7.90
CA LEU A 55 -28.91 36.97 7.63
C LEU A 55 -28.35 37.06 6.21
N GLU A 56 -28.95 37.89 5.37
CA GLU A 56 -28.49 38.13 4.00
C GLU A 56 -28.03 39.56 3.80
N ILE A 57 -26.93 39.71 3.06
CA ILE A 57 -26.28 40.99 2.78
C ILE A 57 -26.01 41.06 1.28
N LYS A 58 -26.54 42.11 0.64
CA LYS A 58 -26.23 42.48 -0.73
C LYS A 58 -25.09 43.51 -0.73
N LEU A 59 -24.02 43.21 -1.44
CA LEU A 59 -22.92 44.13 -1.70
C LEU A 59 -23.24 45.01 -2.91
N GLU A 60 -22.66 46.21 -2.96
CA GLU A 60 -22.88 47.16 -4.07
C GLU A 60 -22.50 46.56 -5.43
N GLN A 61 -21.39 45.81 -5.46
CA GLN A 61 -20.83 45.20 -6.65
C GLN A 61 -20.23 43.82 -6.32
N ARG A 62 -19.96 43.02 -7.36
CA ARG A 62 -19.21 41.77 -7.19
C ARG A 62 -17.87 42.06 -6.53
N THR A 63 -17.60 41.34 -5.45
CA THR A 63 -16.47 41.58 -4.56
C THR A 63 -15.74 40.27 -4.34
N GLU A 64 -14.41 40.32 -4.39
CA GLU A 64 -13.54 39.25 -3.96
C GLU A 64 -13.39 39.30 -2.42
N ILE A 65 -14.16 38.47 -1.74
CA ILE A 65 -14.22 38.37 -0.28
C ILE A 65 -13.08 37.48 0.20
N THR A 66 -12.28 37.98 1.13
CA THR A 66 -11.07 37.32 1.64
C THR A 66 -11.16 36.95 3.13
N ALA A 67 -12.04 37.59 3.89
CA ALA A 67 -12.25 37.25 5.30
C ALA A 67 -13.64 37.66 5.79
N ILE A 68 -14.09 37.02 6.86
CA ILE A 68 -15.32 37.36 7.57
C ILE A 68 -15.03 37.41 9.08
N ALA A 69 -15.55 38.45 9.74
CA ALA A 69 -15.52 38.58 11.19
C ALA A 69 -16.94 38.57 11.77
N THR A 70 -17.10 37.85 12.87
CA THR A 70 -18.36 37.69 13.61
C THR A 70 -18.18 38.15 15.04
N GLN A 71 -19.21 38.76 15.62
CA GLN A 71 -19.26 39.16 17.02
C GLN A 71 -20.69 38.96 17.55
N GLY A 72 -20.86 38.56 18.81
CA GLY A 72 -22.18 38.45 19.42
C GLY A 72 -22.86 39.80 19.61
N ARG A 73 -24.15 39.84 19.92
CA ARG A 73 -24.87 41.11 20.12
C ARG A 73 -24.47 41.75 21.45
N TYR A 74 -24.04 43.01 21.40
CA TYR A 74 -23.50 43.74 22.55
C TYR A 74 -24.47 43.76 23.75
N GLY A 75 -23.93 43.50 24.95
CA GLY A 75 -24.69 43.56 26.22
C GLY A 75 -25.79 42.51 26.37
N SER A 76 -25.78 41.45 25.56
CA SER A 76 -26.82 40.41 25.56
C SER A 76 -26.24 39.00 25.74
N SER A 77 -27.12 38.00 25.90
CA SER A 77 -26.75 36.59 25.82
C SER A 77 -26.89 36.03 24.40
N ASP A 78 -27.09 36.88 23.39
CA ASP A 78 -27.42 36.47 22.03
C ASP A 78 -26.16 36.42 21.14
N TRP A 79 -25.68 35.22 20.85
CA TRP A 79 -24.57 35.00 19.92
C TRP A 79 -24.63 33.63 19.25
N LEU A 80 -24.10 33.57 18.02
CA LEU A 80 -23.90 32.35 17.27
C LEU A 80 -22.64 31.62 17.73
N THR A 81 -22.72 30.31 17.94
CA THR A 81 -21.57 29.45 18.28
C THR A 81 -21.11 28.60 17.10
N ARG A 82 -21.97 28.37 16.10
CA ARG A 82 -21.60 27.78 14.79
C ARG A 82 -22.52 28.29 13.67
N TYR A 83 -21.99 28.50 12.47
CA TYR A 83 -22.75 28.97 11.31
C TYR A 83 -22.20 28.44 9.97
N LEU A 84 -23.03 28.46 8.92
CA LEU A 84 -22.61 28.27 7.53
C LEU A 84 -22.53 29.61 6.81
N LEU A 85 -21.52 29.74 5.96
CA LEU A 85 -21.35 30.86 5.03
C LEU A 85 -21.84 30.44 3.64
N MET A 86 -22.78 31.18 3.08
CA MET A 86 -23.29 31.01 1.73
C MET A 86 -23.00 32.25 0.88
N PHE A 87 -22.82 32.05 -0.42
CA PHE A 87 -22.56 33.13 -1.37
C PHE A 87 -23.36 32.94 -2.67
N SER A 88 -23.64 34.06 -3.34
CA SER A 88 -24.32 34.10 -4.64
C SER A 88 -23.93 35.37 -5.43
N ASP A 89 -23.95 35.29 -6.76
CA ASP A 89 -23.87 36.47 -7.62
C ASP A 89 -25.24 37.17 -7.78
N THR A 90 -26.34 36.43 -7.63
CA THR A 90 -27.69 36.86 -8.07
C THR A 90 -28.68 37.05 -6.93
N GLY A 91 -28.33 36.61 -5.72
CA GLY A 91 -29.26 36.45 -4.59
C GLY A 91 -30.06 35.13 -4.64
N HIS A 92 -29.87 34.34 -5.70
CA HIS A 92 -30.44 33.01 -5.90
C HIS A 92 -29.35 31.96 -6.18
N ASN A 93 -29.71 30.68 -6.17
CA ASN A 93 -28.80 29.56 -6.40
C ASN A 93 -27.58 29.63 -5.47
N TRP A 94 -27.80 29.48 -4.17
CA TRP A 94 -26.78 29.70 -3.14
C TRP A 94 -25.73 28.58 -3.11
N ARG A 95 -24.45 28.94 -3.03
CA ARG A 95 -23.34 28.00 -2.81
C ARG A 95 -22.81 28.11 -1.38
N PRO A 96 -22.62 26.99 -0.67
CA PRO A 96 -21.93 26.99 0.61
C PRO A 96 -20.43 27.15 0.42
N TYR A 97 -19.77 27.89 1.30
CA TYR A 97 -18.31 27.90 1.39
C TYR A 97 -17.81 26.56 1.94
N ARG A 98 -16.90 25.92 1.21
CA ARG A 98 -16.27 24.65 1.58
C ARG A 98 -14.78 24.86 1.82
N GLN A 99 -14.30 24.42 2.99
CA GLN A 99 -12.89 24.41 3.35
C GLN A 99 -12.39 22.97 3.22
N GLU A 100 -11.32 22.75 2.43
CA GLU A 100 -10.64 21.45 2.31
C GLU A 100 -11.61 20.25 2.13
N ASP A 101 -12.52 20.35 1.14
CA ASP A 101 -13.56 19.38 0.81
C ASP A 101 -14.66 19.11 1.87
N SER A 102 -14.62 19.78 3.03
CA SER A 102 -15.65 19.71 4.09
C SER A 102 -16.69 20.84 3.95
N ILE A 103 -17.95 20.55 4.34
CA ILE A 103 -18.97 21.58 4.53
C ILE A 103 -18.57 22.39 5.78
N GLY A 104 -17.85 23.49 5.55
CA GLY A 104 -17.24 24.29 6.61
C GLY A 104 -18.28 24.98 7.48
N ALA A 105 -18.71 24.30 8.54
CA ALA A 105 -19.38 24.95 9.67
C ALA A 105 -18.33 25.76 10.44
N PHE A 106 -18.36 27.08 10.28
CA PHE A 106 -17.47 27.99 10.99
C PHE A 106 -17.83 27.98 12.47
N SER A 107 -16.81 27.98 13.34
CA SER A 107 -17.06 28.23 14.76
C SER A 107 -17.39 29.71 14.92
N GLY A 108 -18.44 30.00 15.67
CA GLY A 108 -18.86 31.36 15.98
C GLY A 108 -18.19 31.87 17.25
N ASN A 109 -18.91 32.74 17.94
CA ASN A 109 -18.47 33.41 19.15
C ASN A 109 -18.71 32.54 20.40
N SER A 110 -17.89 32.77 21.43
CA SER A 110 -18.08 32.20 22.77
C SER A 110 -18.77 33.16 23.75
N ASN A 111 -18.93 34.44 23.36
CA ASN A 111 -19.55 35.49 24.15
C ASN A 111 -20.03 36.65 23.23
N ALA A 112 -20.61 37.69 23.84
CA ALA A 112 -21.12 38.86 23.13
C ALA A 112 -20.02 39.81 22.59
N ASP A 113 -18.81 39.79 23.17
CA ASP A 113 -17.84 40.87 23.01
C ASP A 113 -16.61 40.49 22.17
N SER A 114 -16.26 39.21 22.08
CA SER A 114 -15.08 38.75 21.34
C SER A 114 -15.35 38.67 19.85
N VAL A 115 -14.45 39.23 19.04
CA VAL A 115 -14.50 39.13 17.58
C VAL A 115 -13.81 37.84 17.15
N VAL A 116 -14.51 37.05 16.36
CA VAL A 116 -13.98 35.82 15.74
C VAL A 116 -13.86 36.06 14.25
N MET A 117 -12.63 36.08 13.75
CA MET A 117 -12.31 36.34 12.35
C MET A 117 -11.74 35.10 11.67
N TYR A 118 -12.29 34.79 10.50
CA TYR A 118 -11.76 33.75 9.61
C TYR A 118 -11.25 34.39 8.32
N LYS A 119 -9.97 34.16 8.03
CA LYS A 119 -9.41 34.38 6.70
C LYS A 119 -9.80 33.19 5.83
N LEU A 120 -10.48 33.47 4.74
CA LEU A 120 -10.85 32.45 3.76
C LEU A 120 -9.58 31.97 3.08
N GLN A 121 -9.29 30.67 3.14
CA GLN A 121 -8.11 30.09 2.47
C GLN A 121 -8.15 30.36 0.97
N GLN A 122 -9.35 30.33 0.40
CA GLN A 122 -9.63 30.74 -0.97
C GLN A 122 -10.64 31.88 -0.96
N PRO A 123 -10.32 33.01 -1.62
CA PRO A 123 -11.26 34.10 -1.79
C PRO A 123 -12.52 33.66 -2.54
N VAL A 124 -13.64 34.31 -2.25
CA VAL A 124 -14.92 34.07 -2.91
C VAL A 124 -15.33 35.32 -3.67
N ILE A 125 -15.60 35.18 -4.96
CA ILE A 125 -16.19 36.26 -5.76
C ILE A 125 -17.70 36.13 -5.67
N ALA A 126 -18.37 37.12 -5.09
CA ALA A 126 -19.82 37.15 -4.97
C ALA A 126 -20.34 38.58 -4.81
N GLN A 127 -21.64 38.77 -5.03
CA GLN A 127 -22.35 40.01 -4.69
C GLN A 127 -23.22 39.85 -3.44
N TYR A 128 -23.64 38.63 -3.12
CA TYR A 128 -24.52 38.33 -2.00
C TYR A 128 -23.83 37.38 -1.03
N ILE A 129 -23.96 37.66 0.26
CA ILE A 129 -23.48 36.82 1.36
C ILE A 129 -24.68 36.46 2.23
N ARG A 130 -24.78 35.20 2.66
CA ARG A 130 -25.80 34.75 3.60
C ARG A 130 -25.19 33.91 4.72
N ILE A 131 -25.55 34.21 5.97
CA ILE A 131 -25.14 33.47 7.17
C ILE A 131 -26.31 32.63 7.66
N LEU A 132 -26.11 31.31 7.75
CA LEU A 132 -27.09 30.37 8.30
C LEU A 132 -26.64 29.91 9.69
N PRO A 133 -27.35 30.31 10.77
CA PRO A 133 -27.18 29.77 12.11
C PRO A 133 -27.28 28.24 12.16
N LEU A 134 -26.27 27.58 12.72
CA LEU A 134 -26.34 26.15 13.05
C LEU A 134 -26.57 25.94 14.55
N HIS A 135 -25.79 26.66 15.38
CA HIS A 135 -25.90 26.64 16.83
C HIS A 135 -25.68 28.04 17.40
N TRP A 136 -26.30 28.30 18.54
CA TRP A 136 -26.22 29.56 19.29
C TRP A 136 -26.13 29.26 20.79
N ASN A 137 -25.94 30.30 21.60
CA ASN A 137 -25.93 30.18 23.05
C ASN A 137 -27.26 29.56 23.56
N PRO A 138 -27.23 28.42 24.28
CA PRO A 138 -28.46 27.82 24.82
C PRO A 138 -29.18 28.72 25.83
N ASN A 139 -28.47 29.66 26.46
CA ASN A 139 -29.03 30.60 27.44
C ASN A 139 -29.51 31.93 26.80
N GLY A 140 -29.49 32.05 25.47
CA GLY A 140 -29.90 33.26 24.75
C GLY A 140 -30.55 32.96 23.40
N ARG A 141 -30.56 33.94 22.50
CA ARG A 141 -31.10 33.84 21.14
C ARG A 141 -29.99 33.82 20.08
N ILE A 142 -30.38 33.63 18.84
CA ILE A 142 -29.52 33.92 17.69
C ILE A 142 -29.18 35.42 17.71
N GLY A 143 -27.90 35.75 17.72
CA GLY A 143 -27.40 37.12 17.70
C GLY A 143 -26.11 37.24 16.90
N LEU A 144 -25.98 38.28 16.08
CA LEU A 144 -24.80 38.46 15.22
C LEU A 144 -24.54 39.93 14.87
N ARG A 145 -23.26 40.29 14.90
CA ARG A 145 -22.66 41.40 14.18
C ARG A 145 -21.66 40.81 13.20
N LEU A 146 -21.71 41.27 11.94
CA LEU A 146 -20.91 40.70 10.85
C LEU A 146 -20.12 41.81 10.16
N GLU A 147 -18.88 41.49 9.79
CA GLU A 147 -18.06 42.29 8.90
C GLU A 147 -17.42 41.38 7.84
N ALA A 148 -17.42 41.82 6.58
CA ALA A 148 -16.78 41.12 5.47
C ALA A 148 -15.66 41.99 4.90
N TYR A 149 -14.52 41.36 4.58
CA TYR A 149 -13.34 42.02 4.05
C TYR A 149 -13.05 41.55 2.64
N GLY A 150 -12.74 42.46 1.73
CA GLY A 150 -12.49 42.13 0.32
C GLY A 150 -12.14 43.35 -0.53
N CYS A 151 -12.04 43.12 -1.84
CA CYS A 151 -11.88 44.17 -2.84
C CYS A 151 -12.85 44.00 -4.02
N GLN A 152 -13.20 45.11 -4.66
CA GLN A 152 -14.08 45.13 -5.83
C GLN A 152 -13.49 44.25 -6.94
N TYR A 153 -14.30 43.35 -7.50
CA TYR A 153 -13.92 42.47 -8.58
C TYR A 153 -14.46 43.00 -9.91
N LYS A 154 -13.57 43.19 -10.89
CA LYS A 154 -13.92 43.57 -12.26
C LYS A 154 -13.54 42.45 -13.21
N SER A 155 -14.39 42.20 -14.19
CA SER A 155 -14.22 41.07 -15.11
C SER A 155 -14.86 41.35 -16.46
N ASP A 156 -14.22 40.88 -17.52
CA ASP A 156 -14.74 40.95 -18.89
C ASP A 156 -15.57 39.70 -19.16
N VAL A 157 -16.78 39.86 -19.71
CA VAL A 157 -17.75 38.77 -19.82
C VAL A 157 -18.38 38.76 -21.21
N VAL A 158 -18.61 37.57 -21.76
CA VAL A 158 -19.33 37.37 -23.01
C VAL A 158 -20.31 36.20 -22.88
N SER A 159 -21.52 36.37 -23.44
CA SER A 159 -22.60 35.39 -23.42
C SER A 159 -22.82 34.79 -24.81
N PHE A 160 -23.01 33.47 -24.82
CA PHE A 160 -23.31 32.66 -25.99
C PHE A 160 -24.70 32.03 -25.86
N ASP A 161 -25.48 32.06 -26.93
CA ASP A 161 -26.84 31.50 -27.00
C ASP A 161 -26.90 30.09 -27.63
N GLY A 162 -25.74 29.55 -28.04
CA GLY A 162 -25.62 28.30 -28.80
C GLY A 162 -25.63 28.47 -30.32
N SER A 163 -25.77 29.69 -30.84
CA SER A 163 -25.65 29.99 -32.27
C SER A 163 -24.36 30.77 -32.60
N ALA A 164 -23.86 31.55 -31.64
CA ALA A 164 -22.69 32.39 -31.81
C ALA A 164 -21.36 31.70 -31.44
N HIS A 165 -20.25 32.19 -32.03
CA HIS A 165 -18.88 31.82 -31.63
C HIS A 165 -17.90 32.96 -31.96
N LEU A 166 -16.80 33.03 -31.18
CA LEU A 166 -15.69 33.97 -31.40
C LEU A 166 -14.53 33.25 -32.05
N LEU A 167 -13.86 33.92 -32.99
CA LEU A 167 -12.72 33.38 -33.71
C LEU A 167 -11.47 34.24 -33.46
N PHE A 168 -10.50 33.67 -32.76
CA PHE A 168 -9.24 34.30 -32.40
C PHE A 168 -8.09 33.66 -33.18
N ARG A 169 -7.23 34.50 -33.77
CA ARG A 169 -6.03 34.06 -34.48
C ARG A 169 -4.81 34.56 -33.72
N PRO A 170 -4.03 33.67 -33.07
CA PRO A 170 -2.82 34.05 -32.37
C PRO A 170 -1.80 34.69 -33.32
N ASP A 171 -1.06 35.69 -32.83
CA ASP A 171 0.05 36.26 -33.58
C ASP A 171 1.27 35.30 -33.47
N PRO A 172 1.78 34.76 -34.59
CA PRO A 172 2.91 33.83 -34.59
C PRO A 172 4.20 34.46 -34.03
N SER A 173 4.32 35.79 -34.00
CA SER A 173 5.49 36.49 -33.47
C SER A 173 5.56 36.60 -31.93
N VAL A 174 4.46 36.28 -31.23
CA VAL A 174 4.32 36.42 -29.76
C VAL A 174 4.38 35.07 -29.03
N SER A 175 4.46 33.95 -29.77
CA SER A 175 4.58 32.61 -29.17
C SER A 175 5.98 32.40 -28.57
N LEU A 176 6.10 32.61 -27.26
CA LEU A 176 7.32 32.35 -26.50
C LEU A 176 7.47 30.83 -26.26
N ALA A 177 8.43 30.23 -26.95
CA ALA A 177 9.14 28.99 -26.57
C ALA A 177 8.30 27.89 -25.88
N ASP A 178 7.76 26.94 -26.66
CA ASP A 178 7.16 25.68 -26.21
C ASP A 178 6.10 25.76 -25.07
N ARG A 179 5.52 26.95 -24.79
CA ARG A 179 4.53 27.16 -23.73
C ARG A 179 3.28 27.89 -24.23
N ASP A 180 2.12 27.25 -24.05
CA ASP A 180 0.80 27.85 -24.30
C ASP A 180 -0.06 27.77 -23.06
N VAL A 181 -0.75 28.86 -22.73
CA VAL A 181 -1.65 28.95 -21.57
C VAL A 181 -2.99 29.52 -22.01
N LEU A 182 -4.04 28.71 -21.88
CA LEU A 182 -5.43 29.15 -21.94
C LEU A 182 -5.99 29.20 -20.52
N SER A 183 -6.61 30.32 -20.14
CA SER A 183 -7.29 30.48 -18.86
C SER A 183 -8.62 31.18 -19.07
N MET A 184 -9.70 30.69 -18.47
CA MET A 184 -11.03 31.31 -18.54
C MET A 184 -11.94 30.80 -17.44
N ASN A 185 -12.98 31.55 -17.11
CA ASN A 185 -14.10 31.08 -16.30
C ASN A 185 -15.31 30.84 -17.20
N PHE A 186 -16.16 29.86 -16.87
CA PHE A 186 -17.42 29.63 -17.57
C PHE A 186 -18.58 29.38 -16.61
N LYS A 187 -19.80 29.66 -17.07
CA LYS A 187 -21.05 29.49 -16.32
C LYS A 187 -22.15 29.01 -17.27
N THR A 188 -22.84 27.92 -16.93
CA THR A 188 -23.94 27.37 -17.75
C THR A 188 -24.91 26.51 -16.93
N LEU A 189 -26.15 26.41 -17.43
CA LEU A 189 -27.19 25.47 -16.99
C LEU A 189 -27.29 24.22 -17.88
N LEU A 190 -26.62 24.22 -19.03
CA LEU A 190 -26.65 23.07 -19.95
C LEU A 190 -25.53 22.11 -19.60
N ASN A 191 -25.85 20.82 -19.62
CA ASN A 191 -24.89 19.76 -19.30
C ASN A 191 -23.93 19.42 -20.45
N SER A 192 -24.10 20.01 -21.64
CA SER A 192 -23.27 19.71 -22.81
C SER A 192 -23.10 20.94 -23.72
N GLY A 193 -21.89 21.14 -24.24
CA GLY A 193 -21.57 22.24 -25.15
C GLY A 193 -20.07 22.41 -25.40
N MET A 194 -19.68 22.79 -26.62
CA MET A 194 -18.27 23.02 -26.98
C MET A 194 -17.79 24.40 -26.51
N LEU A 195 -16.84 24.45 -25.57
CA LEU A 195 -16.30 25.72 -25.08
C LEU A 195 -15.18 26.25 -25.97
N VAL A 196 -14.21 25.41 -26.32
CA VAL A 196 -13.04 25.82 -27.10
C VAL A 196 -12.69 24.76 -28.12
N HIS A 197 -12.37 25.20 -29.33
CA HIS A 197 -11.81 24.36 -30.37
C HIS A 197 -10.61 25.06 -31.00
N MET A 198 -9.43 24.42 -30.88
CA MET A 198 -8.16 24.89 -31.40
C MET A 198 -7.78 24.02 -32.61
N GLU A 199 -7.50 24.66 -33.75
CA GLU A 199 -7.00 24.01 -34.95
C GLU A 199 -5.52 24.39 -35.18
N GLU A 200 -4.68 23.38 -35.40
CA GLU A 200 -3.26 23.56 -35.72
C GLU A 200 -3.04 23.57 -37.24
N HIS A 201 -1.91 24.13 -37.69
CA HIS A 201 -1.52 24.13 -39.12
C HIS A 201 -1.45 22.72 -39.74
N SER A 202 -1.14 21.72 -38.92
CA SER A 202 -1.03 20.30 -39.30
C SER A 202 -2.39 19.62 -39.54
N GLY A 203 -3.51 20.32 -39.29
CA GLY A 203 -4.88 19.79 -39.41
C GLY A 203 -5.35 18.98 -38.19
N HIS A 204 -4.51 18.89 -37.16
CA HIS A 204 -4.87 18.37 -35.85
C HIS A 204 -5.72 19.38 -35.08
N SER A 205 -6.54 18.90 -34.14
CA SER A 205 -7.35 19.80 -33.32
C SER A 205 -7.47 19.34 -31.87
N PHE A 206 -7.42 20.31 -30.96
CA PHE A 206 -7.75 20.17 -29.55
C PHE A 206 -9.16 20.73 -29.32
N THR A 207 -10.03 19.96 -28.66
CA THR A 207 -11.39 20.40 -28.33
C THR A 207 -11.64 20.24 -26.85
N LEU A 208 -12.08 21.33 -26.21
CA LEU A 208 -12.59 21.34 -24.85
C LEU A 208 -14.12 21.44 -24.90
N GLU A 209 -14.79 20.38 -24.48
CA GLU A 209 -16.24 20.31 -24.45
C GLU A 209 -16.76 19.95 -23.06
N LEU A 210 -17.88 20.56 -22.68
CA LEU A 210 -18.71 20.09 -21.59
C LEU A 210 -19.54 18.92 -22.11
N PHE A 211 -19.53 17.80 -21.42
CA PHE A 211 -20.35 16.63 -21.72
C PHE A 211 -20.83 15.99 -20.41
N ARG A 212 -22.14 15.92 -20.24
CA ARG A 212 -22.82 15.46 -19.02
C ARG A 212 -22.31 16.14 -17.74
N GLY A 213 -22.09 17.46 -17.79
CA GLY A 213 -21.63 18.24 -16.64
C GLY A 213 -20.16 18.02 -16.27
N LYS A 214 -19.37 17.37 -17.12
CA LYS A 214 -17.91 17.20 -16.98
C LYS A 214 -17.18 17.83 -18.16
N LEU A 215 -15.99 18.35 -17.95
CA LEU A 215 -15.16 18.82 -19.05
C LEU A 215 -14.35 17.66 -19.63
N LEU A 216 -14.38 17.52 -20.95
CA LEU A 216 -13.60 16.55 -21.71
C LEU A 216 -12.67 17.31 -22.63
N LEU A 217 -11.39 16.96 -22.55
CA LEU A 217 -10.38 17.41 -23.49
C LEU A 217 -10.12 16.28 -24.49
N GLN A 218 -10.38 16.56 -25.77
CA GLN A 218 -10.32 15.60 -26.85
C GLN A 218 -9.27 15.99 -27.90
N LEU A 219 -8.64 14.95 -28.46
CA LEU A 219 -7.67 15.06 -29.53
C LEU A 219 -8.21 14.47 -30.83
N ARG A 220 -8.02 15.17 -31.95
CA ARG A 220 -8.33 14.64 -33.29
C ARG A 220 -7.10 14.62 -34.19
N LYS A 221 -6.85 13.48 -34.84
CA LYS A 221 -5.74 13.27 -35.77
C LYS A 221 -6.15 13.44 -37.25
N GLY A 222 -5.68 14.51 -37.89
CA GLY A 222 -5.79 14.77 -39.34
C GLY A 222 -7.16 15.20 -39.90
N ARG A 223 -7.20 15.53 -41.21
CA ARG A 223 -8.42 15.81 -42.00
C ARG A 223 -8.87 14.55 -42.77
N GLY A 224 -9.78 13.77 -42.19
CA GLY A 224 -10.39 12.60 -42.85
C GLY A 224 -11.75 12.25 -42.25
N SER A 225 -12.63 11.60 -43.02
CA SER A 225 -14.00 11.25 -42.64
C SER A 225 -14.12 10.03 -41.69
N SER A 226 -13.00 9.41 -41.32
CA SER A 226 -12.90 8.27 -40.39
C SER A 226 -12.02 8.64 -39.18
N ALA A 227 -12.37 9.72 -38.48
CA ALA A 227 -11.61 10.21 -37.33
C ALA A 227 -12.17 9.65 -36.02
N ASP A 228 -11.45 8.72 -35.40
CA ASP A 228 -11.69 8.32 -34.01
C ASP A 228 -11.27 9.47 -33.09
N PHE A 229 -12.22 9.96 -32.29
CA PHE A 229 -11.93 10.88 -31.19
C PHE A 229 -11.47 10.05 -30.00
N HIS A 230 -10.26 10.30 -29.52
CA HIS A 230 -9.79 9.69 -28.28
C HIS A 230 -9.93 10.73 -27.15
N PRO A 231 -10.81 10.48 -26.15
CA PRO A 231 -10.83 11.31 -24.96
C PRO A 231 -9.49 11.14 -24.25
N LEU A 232 -8.75 12.23 -24.07
CA LEU A 232 -7.47 12.22 -23.35
C LEU A 232 -7.73 12.22 -21.85
N VAL A 233 -8.62 13.11 -21.42
CA VAL A 233 -8.87 13.37 -20.01
C VAL A 233 -10.28 13.94 -19.82
N SER A 234 -10.90 13.57 -18.69
CA SER A 234 -12.15 14.18 -18.22
C SER A 234 -11.95 14.70 -16.80
N LEU A 235 -12.31 15.95 -16.55
CA LEU A 235 -12.09 16.62 -15.28
C LEU A 235 -13.29 17.48 -14.88
N GLY A 236 -13.50 17.62 -13.56
CA GLY A 236 -14.66 18.30 -12.99
C GLY A 236 -15.95 17.47 -13.05
N SER A 237 -16.96 17.92 -12.33
CA SER A 237 -18.29 17.30 -12.28
C SER A 237 -19.33 18.31 -11.82
N LEU A 238 -20.59 18.09 -12.23
CA LEU A 238 -21.72 18.97 -11.90
C LEU A 238 -21.49 20.42 -12.32
N LEU A 239 -20.71 20.65 -13.39
CA LEU A 239 -20.33 22.00 -13.86
C LEU A 239 -21.47 22.74 -14.60
N ASP A 240 -22.67 22.17 -14.57
CA ASP A 240 -23.93 22.67 -15.14
C ASP A 240 -24.85 23.26 -14.06
N ASP A 241 -24.26 23.78 -12.99
CA ASP A 241 -24.95 24.26 -11.78
C ASP A 241 -25.20 25.78 -11.78
N GLN A 242 -24.89 26.47 -12.88
CA GLN A 242 -25.06 27.91 -13.04
C GLN A 242 -24.24 28.77 -12.06
N HIS A 243 -23.02 28.34 -11.73
CA HIS A 243 -22.02 29.32 -11.28
C HIS A 243 -20.70 29.21 -12.02
N TRP A 244 -19.81 30.15 -11.70
CA TRP A 244 -18.52 30.26 -12.35
C TRP A 244 -17.61 29.10 -11.95
N HIS A 245 -17.02 28.48 -12.96
CA HIS A 245 -15.98 27.46 -12.85
C HIS A 245 -14.73 27.93 -13.58
N HIS A 246 -13.58 27.77 -12.94
CA HIS A 246 -12.29 28.17 -13.49
C HIS A 246 -11.68 27.04 -14.32
N ILE A 247 -11.19 27.37 -15.52
CA ILE A 247 -10.47 26.46 -16.40
C ILE A 247 -9.09 27.04 -16.69
N ARG A 248 -8.08 26.21 -16.57
CA ARG A 248 -6.72 26.52 -17.05
C ARG A 248 -6.13 25.32 -17.77
N VAL A 249 -5.65 25.54 -18.99
CA VAL A 249 -4.91 24.55 -19.78
C VAL A 249 -3.54 25.14 -20.04
N GLU A 250 -2.50 24.51 -19.50
CA GLU A 250 -1.12 24.91 -19.69
C GLU A 250 -0.34 23.77 -20.36
N ARG A 251 0.23 24.06 -21.54
CA ARG A 251 1.08 23.14 -22.30
C ARG A 251 2.52 23.61 -22.19
N VAL A 252 3.45 22.75 -21.77
CA VAL A 252 4.90 23.03 -21.70
C VAL A 252 5.66 21.84 -22.29
N ARG A 253 6.28 22.00 -23.47
CA ARG A 253 7.08 20.93 -24.13
C ARG A 253 6.38 19.57 -24.23
N GLY A 254 5.10 19.58 -24.58
CA GLY A 254 4.26 18.37 -24.70
C GLY A 254 3.65 17.88 -23.38
N LEU A 255 4.06 18.41 -22.22
CA LEU A 255 3.40 18.15 -20.95
C LEU A 255 2.20 19.10 -20.79
N VAL A 256 1.01 18.57 -20.48
CA VAL A 256 -0.20 19.39 -20.32
C VAL A 256 -0.72 19.29 -18.90
N ASN A 257 -0.89 20.45 -18.26
CA ASN A 257 -1.60 20.64 -17.01
C ASN A 257 -3.01 21.13 -17.33
N PHE A 258 -4.00 20.27 -17.10
CA PHE A 258 -5.41 20.62 -17.23
C PHE A 258 -6.02 20.81 -15.84
N THR A 259 -6.42 22.04 -15.53
CA THR A 259 -7.00 22.44 -14.24
C THR A 259 -8.46 22.84 -14.42
N VAL A 260 -9.33 22.30 -13.57
CA VAL A 260 -10.72 22.72 -13.42
C VAL A 260 -10.97 23.01 -11.95
N ASP A 261 -11.33 24.25 -11.64
CA ASP A 261 -11.41 24.82 -10.29
C ASP A 261 -10.11 24.59 -9.51
N LYS A 262 -10.09 23.62 -8.59
CA LYS A 262 -8.91 23.27 -7.78
C LYS A 262 -8.19 22.00 -8.27
N ASN A 263 -8.86 21.20 -9.08
CA ASN A 263 -8.36 19.90 -9.49
C ASN A 263 -7.48 20.06 -10.72
N THR A 264 -6.24 19.56 -10.67
CA THR A 264 -5.30 19.58 -11.80
C THR A 264 -4.94 18.16 -12.17
N GLN A 265 -4.99 17.85 -13.47
CA GLN A 265 -4.55 16.59 -14.02
C GLN A 265 -3.44 16.84 -15.05
N GLN A 266 -2.34 16.12 -14.89
CA GLN A 266 -1.16 16.24 -15.73
C GLN A 266 -1.05 15.00 -16.63
N PHE A 267 -0.75 15.21 -17.91
CA PHE A 267 -0.51 14.12 -18.86
C PHE A 267 0.46 14.54 -19.96
N GLN A 268 1.12 13.55 -20.56
CA GLN A 268 2.09 13.76 -21.63
C GLN A 268 1.43 13.56 -23.00
N LEU A 269 1.62 14.51 -23.92
CA LEU A 269 1.22 14.37 -25.31
C LEU A 269 2.21 13.49 -26.09
N PRO A 270 1.75 12.77 -27.15
CA PRO A 270 2.65 12.03 -28.03
C PRO A 270 3.71 12.94 -28.67
N GLU A 271 4.95 12.46 -28.86
CA GLU A 271 6.09 13.26 -29.38
C GLU A 271 5.79 14.01 -30.69
N SER A 272 4.93 13.48 -31.57
CA SER A 272 4.49 14.19 -32.78
C SER A 272 3.72 15.52 -32.53
N TRP A 273 3.40 15.84 -31.28
CA TRP A 273 2.57 16.97 -30.85
C TRP A 273 3.29 17.95 -29.91
N SER A 274 4.54 17.68 -29.53
CA SER A 274 5.26 18.53 -28.57
C SER A 274 5.68 19.89 -29.11
N HIS A 275 5.61 20.11 -30.45
CA HIS A 275 6.14 21.30 -31.13
C HIS A 275 5.19 21.94 -32.16
N SER A 276 3.88 21.71 -32.09
CA SER A 276 2.93 22.23 -33.11
C SER A 276 2.32 23.59 -32.73
N GLU A 277 2.37 24.55 -33.66
CA GLU A 277 1.80 25.90 -33.51
C GLU A 277 0.28 25.93 -33.78
N ILE A 278 -0.44 26.69 -32.94
CA ILE A 278 -1.90 26.86 -33.04
C ILE A 278 -2.22 27.94 -34.08
N ASN A 279 -3.02 27.60 -35.09
CA ASN A 279 -3.39 28.49 -36.18
C ASN A 279 -4.65 29.31 -35.85
N GLU A 280 -5.67 28.66 -35.28
CA GLU A 280 -6.97 29.29 -35.02
C GLU A 280 -7.61 28.72 -33.76
N ILE A 281 -8.20 29.60 -32.95
CA ILE A 281 -8.91 29.25 -31.72
C ILE A 281 -10.34 29.77 -31.83
N SER A 282 -11.30 28.88 -31.66
CA SER A 282 -12.72 29.22 -31.64
C SER A 282 -13.29 29.02 -30.24
N PHE A 283 -14.05 30.00 -29.76
CA PHE A 283 -14.71 30.02 -28.45
C PHE A 283 -16.22 29.99 -28.62
N GLY A 284 -16.90 29.15 -27.84
CA GLY A 284 -18.36 29.02 -27.82
C GLY A 284 -18.95 28.09 -28.90
N GLY A 285 -18.16 27.66 -29.89
CA GLY A 285 -18.61 26.76 -30.94
C GLY A 285 -17.71 26.77 -32.18
N THR A 286 -18.08 26.01 -33.21
CA THR A 286 -17.34 25.96 -34.49
C THR A 286 -18.28 25.82 -35.70
N SER A 287 -17.87 26.41 -36.83
CA SER A 287 -18.54 26.31 -38.13
C SER A 287 -18.08 25.11 -38.98
N ALA A 288 -17.12 24.32 -38.50
CA ALA A 288 -16.56 23.19 -39.26
C ALA A 288 -17.61 22.07 -39.52
N ALA A 289 -18.05 21.96 -40.78
CA ALA A 289 -19.16 21.10 -41.25
C ALA A 289 -19.03 19.58 -40.97
N GLY A 290 -17.93 19.11 -40.39
CA GLY A 290 -17.69 17.72 -39.98
C GLY A 290 -17.88 17.43 -38.49
N LEU A 291 -17.85 18.43 -37.60
CA LEU A 291 -17.95 18.23 -36.14
C LEU A 291 -19.40 18.20 -35.61
N GLN A 292 -20.35 18.74 -36.38
CA GLN A 292 -21.77 18.90 -36.02
C GLN A 292 -22.62 17.62 -36.19
N LYS A 293 -22.07 16.51 -36.74
CA LYS A 293 -22.84 15.30 -37.08
C LYS A 293 -23.05 14.30 -35.92
N SER A 294 -22.36 14.49 -34.79
CA SER A 294 -22.63 13.70 -33.58
C SER A 294 -23.67 14.42 -32.73
N HIS A 295 -24.72 13.72 -32.30
CA HIS A 295 -25.82 14.27 -31.45
C HIS A 295 -25.32 14.86 -30.11
N SER A 296 -24.03 14.70 -29.80
CA SER A 296 -23.32 15.15 -28.60
C SER A 296 -22.71 16.56 -28.69
N ARG A 297 -22.59 17.18 -29.88
CA ARG A 297 -21.75 18.38 -30.08
C ARG A 297 -22.54 19.61 -30.47
N ARG A 298 -23.23 20.18 -29.48
CA ARG A 298 -23.86 21.50 -29.61
C ARG A 298 -22.84 22.60 -29.30
N ASN A 299 -23.02 23.77 -29.88
CA ASN A 299 -22.30 24.96 -29.46
C ASN A 299 -22.66 25.29 -28.00
N PHE A 300 -21.78 26.03 -27.32
CA PHE A 300 -21.96 26.41 -25.94
C PHE A 300 -23.09 27.44 -25.79
N HIS A 301 -23.90 27.25 -24.74
CA HIS A 301 -24.89 28.21 -24.29
C HIS A 301 -24.57 28.54 -22.84
N GLY A 302 -24.27 29.80 -22.54
CA GLY A 302 -23.79 30.23 -21.23
C GLY A 302 -22.86 31.43 -21.35
N CYS A 303 -22.13 31.71 -20.28
CA CYS A 303 -21.23 32.86 -20.22
C CYS A 303 -19.79 32.41 -20.05
N LEU A 304 -18.86 33.14 -20.69
CA LEU A 304 -17.42 33.06 -20.44
C LEU A 304 -16.94 34.37 -19.81
N GLU A 305 -16.01 34.27 -18.86
CA GLU A 305 -15.45 35.40 -18.13
C GLU A 305 -13.91 35.31 -18.15
N ASN A 306 -13.25 36.45 -18.35
CA ASN A 306 -11.79 36.60 -18.34
C ASN A 306 -11.07 35.56 -19.23
N VAL A 307 -11.46 35.47 -20.50
CA VAL A 307 -10.84 34.56 -21.46
C VAL A 307 -9.47 35.10 -21.88
N LEU A 308 -8.42 34.42 -21.43
CA LEU A 308 -7.02 34.77 -21.65
C LEU A 308 -6.32 33.67 -22.42
N TYR A 309 -5.63 34.04 -23.50
CA TYR A 309 -4.70 33.17 -24.21
C TYR A 309 -3.31 33.82 -24.22
N ASN A 310 -2.31 33.20 -23.60
CA ASN A 310 -0.95 33.75 -23.42
C ASN A 310 -0.98 35.21 -22.94
N ASP A 311 -1.74 35.47 -21.87
CA ASP A 311 -1.97 36.79 -21.25
C ASP A 311 -2.70 37.82 -22.11
N ILE A 312 -3.20 37.45 -23.30
CA ILE A 312 -4.01 38.30 -24.17
C ILE A 312 -5.51 38.09 -23.86
N SER A 313 -6.22 39.17 -23.52
CA SER A 313 -7.68 39.15 -23.35
C SER A 313 -8.39 39.02 -24.69
N VAL A 314 -9.08 37.90 -24.88
CA VAL A 314 -9.88 37.64 -26.09
C VAL A 314 -11.17 38.45 -26.05
N ILE A 315 -11.78 38.65 -24.87
CA ILE A 315 -13.04 39.40 -24.75
C ILE A 315 -12.82 40.89 -25.02
N GLU A 316 -11.75 41.49 -24.49
CA GLU A 316 -11.41 42.90 -24.76
C GLU A 316 -11.22 43.14 -26.27
N ARG A 317 -10.49 42.27 -26.96
CA ARG A 317 -10.35 42.34 -28.43
C ARG A 317 -11.68 42.16 -29.18
N ALA A 318 -12.62 41.41 -28.61
CA ALA A 318 -13.96 41.23 -29.18
C ALA A 318 -14.78 42.51 -29.07
N GLU A 319 -14.74 43.17 -27.90
CA GLU A 319 -15.40 44.45 -27.66
C GLU A 319 -14.84 45.56 -28.56
N GLU A 320 -13.53 45.58 -28.76
CA GLU A 320 -12.84 46.49 -29.68
C GLU A 320 -13.01 46.14 -31.17
N GLN A 321 -13.80 45.10 -31.51
CA GLN A 321 -14.04 44.62 -32.87
C GLN A 321 -12.77 44.19 -33.64
N GLN A 322 -11.72 43.75 -32.92
CA GLN A 322 -10.45 43.31 -33.50
C GLN A 322 -10.43 41.81 -33.87
N LEU A 323 -11.57 41.11 -33.75
CA LEU A 323 -11.69 39.69 -34.04
C LEU A 323 -13.02 39.35 -34.72
N SER A 324 -13.08 38.17 -35.35
CA SER A 324 -14.26 37.75 -36.09
C SER A 324 -15.29 37.14 -35.15
N ILE A 325 -16.47 37.77 -35.10
CA ILE A 325 -17.64 37.30 -34.35
C ILE A 325 -18.64 36.75 -35.35
N THR A 326 -19.07 35.50 -35.16
CA THR A 326 -20.16 34.91 -35.95
C THR A 326 -21.38 34.73 -35.05
N GLY A 327 -22.55 35.20 -35.51
CA GLY A 327 -23.76 35.27 -34.69
C GLY A 327 -23.83 36.54 -33.85
N ASN A 328 -24.74 36.58 -32.87
CA ASN A 328 -24.89 37.72 -31.96
C ASN A 328 -24.40 37.32 -30.56
N VAL A 329 -23.41 38.05 -30.04
CA VAL A 329 -22.89 37.86 -28.67
C VAL A 329 -23.26 39.07 -27.82
N SER A 330 -23.48 38.85 -26.52
CA SER A 330 -23.71 39.91 -25.54
C SER A 330 -22.52 40.02 -24.61
N PHE A 331 -22.05 41.23 -24.32
CA PHE A 331 -20.98 41.48 -23.33
C PHE A 331 -21.51 41.63 -21.90
N THR A 332 -22.68 41.03 -21.65
CA THR A 332 -23.30 40.89 -20.34
C THR A 332 -23.74 39.44 -20.19
N CYS A 333 -23.66 38.90 -18.98
CA CYS A 333 -24.18 37.56 -18.69
C CYS A 333 -25.64 37.67 -18.23
N PRO A 334 -26.63 37.29 -19.05
CA PRO A 334 -28.02 37.30 -18.63
C PRO A 334 -28.24 36.24 -17.54
N GLU A 335 -28.87 36.65 -16.44
CA GLU A 335 -29.14 35.77 -15.31
C GLU A 335 -30.55 35.18 -15.40
N SER A 336 -30.65 33.85 -15.48
CA SER A 336 -31.91 33.14 -15.32
C SER A 336 -32.12 32.78 -13.86
N ILE A 337 -33.21 33.24 -13.25
CA ILE A 337 -33.59 32.85 -11.89
C ILE A 337 -34.31 31.50 -11.96
N ASP A 338 -33.64 30.46 -11.47
CA ASP A 338 -34.20 29.13 -11.25
C ASP A 338 -33.93 28.76 -9.80
N VAL A 339 -34.98 28.41 -9.05
CA VAL A 339 -34.92 28.17 -7.60
C VAL A 339 -35.02 26.66 -7.37
N PRO A 340 -33.88 25.95 -7.22
CA PRO A 340 -33.91 24.53 -6.88
C PRO A 340 -34.17 24.33 -5.38
N VAL A 341 -34.70 23.16 -5.03
CA VAL A 341 -34.87 22.70 -3.65
C VAL A 341 -34.18 21.36 -3.46
N THR A 342 -33.47 21.19 -2.35
CA THR A 342 -32.78 19.94 -2.00
C THR A 342 -33.46 19.21 -0.86
N PHE A 343 -33.76 17.94 -1.10
CA PHE A 343 -34.21 16.96 -0.11
C PHE A 343 -32.98 16.25 0.43
N ALA A 344 -32.43 16.73 1.55
CA ALA A 344 -31.13 16.28 2.05
C ALA A 344 -31.24 15.07 2.99
N SER A 345 -32.35 14.92 3.72
CA SER A 345 -32.54 13.90 4.75
C SER A 345 -33.74 12.99 4.43
N PRO A 346 -33.81 11.78 5.01
CA PRO A 346 -35.01 10.95 4.91
C PRO A 346 -36.26 11.56 5.56
N GLY A 347 -36.13 12.63 6.35
CA GLY A 347 -37.27 13.37 6.91
C GLY A 347 -37.70 14.56 6.05
N SER A 348 -37.01 14.82 4.94
CA SER A 348 -37.31 15.96 4.05
C SER A 348 -38.65 15.78 3.35
N PHE A 349 -39.50 16.81 3.40
CA PHE A 349 -40.78 16.82 2.67
C PHE A 349 -41.20 18.20 2.20
N LEU A 350 -41.95 18.24 1.10
CA LEU A 350 -42.64 19.44 0.60
C LEU A 350 -44.12 19.14 0.34
N ALA A 351 -45.01 19.70 1.13
CA ALA A 351 -46.45 19.60 0.96
C ALA A 351 -47.03 20.90 0.38
N LEU A 352 -47.59 20.83 -0.82
CA LEU A 352 -48.18 21.96 -1.55
C LEU A 352 -49.70 21.83 -1.59
N PRO A 353 -50.48 22.88 -1.28
CA PRO A 353 -51.92 22.84 -1.49
C PRO A 353 -52.21 22.85 -3.01
N TRP A 354 -52.91 21.83 -3.51
CA TRP A 354 -53.24 21.73 -4.94
C TRP A 354 -54.67 21.25 -5.15
N VAL A 355 -55.50 22.11 -5.75
CA VAL A 355 -56.87 21.82 -6.18
C VAL A 355 -56.92 22.09 -7.68
N SER A 356 -57.16 21.06 -8.51
CA SER A 356 -57.29 21.31 -9.96
C SER A 356 -58.59 22.08 -10.23
N GLY A 357 -58.48 23.15 -11.01
CA GLY A 357 -59.60 24.02 -11.36
C GLY A 357 -60.28 23.68 -12.69
N GLY A 358 -59.88 22.62 -13.40
CA GLY A 358 -60.28 22.35 -14.80
C GLY A 358 -60.47 20.88 -15.19
N GLU A 359 -60.84 20.64 -16.46
CA GLU A 359 -61.14 19.30 -17.04
C GLU A 359 -59.90 18.39 -17.22
N SER A 360 -58.69 18.95 -17.14
CA SER A 360 -57.41 18.23 -17.21
C SER A 360 -56.50 18.70 -16.10
N ALA A 361 -55.84 17.78 -15.40
CA ALA A 361 -54.82 18.11 -14.41
C ALA A 361 -53.43 17.72 -14.91
N SER A 362 -52.43 18.56 -14.59
CA SER A 362 -51.05 18.28 -14.96
C SER A 362 -50.08 18.65 -13.86
N VAL A 363 -49.07 17.79 -13.66
CA VAL A 363 -47.95 18.07 -12.76
C VAL A 363 -46.67 17.80 -13.53
N SER A 364 -45.74 18.74 -13.51
CA SER A 364 -44.41 18.53 -14.07
C SER A 364 -43.33 19.02 -13.12
N LEU A 365 -42.21 18.33 -13.08
CA LEU A 365 -41.05 18.72 -12.27
C LEU A 365 -39.76 18.29 -12.96
N GLN A 366 -38.65 18.91 -12.58
CA GLN A 366 -37.32 18.40 -12.90
C GLN A 366 -36.64 17.90 -11.63
N PHE A 367 -35.97 16.75 -11.71
CA PHE A 367 -35.23 16.18 -10.57
C PHE A 367 -33.82 15.71 -10.95
N ARG A 368 -32.93 15.69 -9.96
CA ARG A 368 -31.55 15.18 -10.07
C ARG A 368 -31.20 14.43 -8.78
N THR A 369 -30.73 13.19 -8.88
CA THR A 369 -30.37 12.36 -7.71
C THR A 369 -29.31 11.31 -8.06
N TRP A 370 -28.53 10.89 -7.07
CA TRP A 370 -27.65 9.71 -7.15
C TRP A 370 -28.36 8.41 -6.72
N ASN A 371 -29.50 8.50 -6.04
CA ASN A 371 -30.21 7.34 -5.52
C ASN A 371 -30.96 6.62 -6.65
N ARG A 372 -30.88 5.27 -6.65
CA ARG A 372 -31.55 4.42 -7.64
C ARG A 372 -33.03 4.19 -7.34
N ALA A 373 -33.47 4.50 -6.13
CA ALA A 373 -34.85 4.36 -5.70
C ALA A 373 -35.25 5.50 -4.76
N GLY A 374 -36.51 5.88 -4.79
CA GLY A 374 -37.01 7.01 -4.01
C GLY A 374 -38.41 7.47 -4.43
N LEU A 375 -39.31 7.74 -3.48
CA LEU A 375 -40.65 8.29 -3.77
C LEU A 375 -40.51 9.77 -4.18
N LEU A 376 -40.95 10.15 -5.39
CA LEU A 376 -40.86 11.52 -5.93
C LEU A 376 -42.09 12.38 -5.58
N MET A 377 -43.30 11.81 -5.69
CA MET A 377 -44.53 12.51 -5.35
C MET A 377 -45.66 11.53 -5.06
N THR A 378 -46.59 11.95 -4.21
CA THR A 378 -47.81 11.20 -3.88
C THR A 378 -48.98 12.14 -3.62
N PHE A 379 -50.18 11.72 -4.01
CA PHE A 379 -51.42 12.40 -3.68
C PHE A 379 -52.62 11.45 -3.78
N ASP A 380 -53.70 11.78 -3.06
CA ASP A 380 -54.96 11.02 -3.11
C ASP A 380 -55.85 11.47 -4.27
N LEU A 381 -56.48 10.50 -4.93
CA LEU A 381 -57.46 10.71 -5.99
C LEU A 381 -58.87 10.91 -5.39
N GLN A 382 -59.71 11.75 -6.02
CA GLN A 382 -61.08 11.99 -5.53
C GLN A 382 -61.93 10.71 -5.40
N HIS A 383 -62.98 10.79 -4.59
CA HIS A 383 -64.01 9.75 -4.42
C HIS A 383 -63.49 8.35 -4.01
N ASN A 384 -62.42 8.28 -3.20
CA ASN A 384 -61.77 7.02 -2.84
C ASN A 384 -61.32 6.19 -4.07
N ALA A 385 -60.95 6.87 -5.18
CA ALA A 385 -60.47 6.21 -6.38
C ALA A 385 -59.08 5.56 -6.19
N GLY A 386 -58.33 5.96 -5.16
CA GLY A 386 -57.03 5.40 -4.79
C GLY A 386 -56.01 6.48 -4.48
N THR A 387 -54.77 6.07 -4.23
CA THR A 387 -53.61 6.94 -4.04
C THR A 387 -52.63 6.72 -5.18
N LEU A 388 -52.13 7.81 -5.78
CA LEU A 388 -51.14 7.76 -6.85
C LEU A 388 -49.74 7.93 -6.28
N TRP A 389 -48.83 7.03 -6.64
CA TRP A 389 -47.42 7.06 -6.28
C TRP A 389 -46.56 7.18 -7.53
N LEU A 390 -45.70 8.20 -7.54
CA LEU A 390 -44.63 8.31 -8.52
C LEU A 390 -43.29 8.15 -7.80
N TYR A 391 -42.50 7.17 -8.21
CA TYR A 391 -41.26 6.83 -7.53
C TYR A 391 -40.20 6.32 -8.51
N LEU A 392 -38.95 6.33 -8.06
CA LEU A 392 -37.82 5.71 -8.74
C LEU A 392 -37.65 4.27 -8.23
N SER A 393 -37.42 3.35 -9.16
CA SER A 393 -37.06 1.96 -8.86
C SER A 393 -36.09 1.47 -9.92
N GLU A 394 -34.92 0.99 -9.49
CA GLU A 394 -33.82 0.56 -10.38
C GLU A 394 -33.43 1.64 -11.41
N ALA A 395 -33.40 2.91 -10.97
CA ALA A 395 -33.17 4.07 -11.84
C ALA A 395 -34.14 4.14 -13.03
N ARG A 396 -35.42 3.84 -12.78
CA ARG A 396 -36.54 4.07 -13.72
C ARG A 396 -37.68 4.73 -12.98
N ALA A 397 -38.37 5.66 -13.63
CA ALA A 397 -39.56 6.29 -13.07
C ALA A 397 -40.76 5.34 -13.21
N ARG A 398 -41.44 5.06 -12.11
CA ARG A 398 -42.64 4.23 -12.07
C ARG A 398 -43.80 5.00 -11.47
N LEU A 399 -44.97 4.83 -12.07
CA LEU A 399 -46.23 5.37 -11.60
C LEU A 399 -47.16 4.22 -11.25
N GLN A 400 -47.64 4.19 -10.00
CA GLN A 400 -48.60 3.22 -9.51
C GLN A 400 -49.84 3.89 -8.92
N ILE A 401 -51.02 3.32 -9.15
CA ILE A 401 -52.27 3.74 -8.50
C ILE A 401 -52.75 2.61 -7.60
N HIS A 402 -52.87 2.88 -6.30
CA HIS A 402 -53.28 1.92 -5.28
C HIS A 402 -54.71 2.16 -4.82
N LYS A 403 -55.56 1.13 -4.85
CA LYS A 403 -56.93 1.20 -4.30
C LYS A 403 -57.19 -0.03 -3.43
N THR A 404 -57.58 0.17 -2.17
CA THR A 404 -57.90 -0.92 -1.22
C THR A 404 -56.82 -2.02 -1.15
N GLY A 405 -55.54 -1.65 -1.22
CA GLY A 405 -54.39 -2.58 -1.18
C GLY A 405 -54.10 -3.33 -2.48
N ARG A 406 -54.75 -2.98 -3.61
CA ARG A 406 -54.48 -3.53 -4.94
C ARG A 406 -53.89 -2.47 -5.87
N ILE A 407 -52.93 -2.87 -6.70
CA ILE A 407 -52.36 -2.02 -7.76
C ILE A 407 -53.32 -2.03 -8.95
N MET A 408 -53.88 -0.87 -9.27
CA MET A 408 -54.80 -0.69 -10.39
C MET A 408 -54.08 -0.39 -11.71
N THR A 409 -52.97 0.34 -11.63
CA THR A 409 -52.17 0.78 -12.78
C THR A 409 -50.71 0.74 -12.38
N ASP A 410 -49.84 0.26 -13.27
CA ASP A 410 -48.37 0.29 -13.14
C ASP A 410 -47.77 0.69 -14.49
N ILE A 411 -47.14 1.87 -14.54
CA ILE A 411 -46.48 2.42 -15.74
C ILE A 411 -45.01 2.64 -15.40
N THR A 412 -44.11 2.13 -16.24
CA THR A 412 -42.67 2.38 -16.13
C THR A 412 -42.19 3.21 -17.32
N ALA A 413 -41.42 4.27 -17.05
CA ALA A 413 -40.84 5.15 -18.06
C ALA A 413 -39.33 5.40 -17.79
N GLY A 414 -38.57 5.60 -18.87
CA GLY A 414 -37.13 5.89 -18.83
C GLY A 414 -36.23 4.67 -19.04
N SER A 415 -34.96 4.92 -19.42
CA SER A 415 -33.93 3.89 -19.56
C SER A 415 -33.02 3.86 -18.33
N ALA A 416 -32.69 2.65 -17.87
CA ALA A 416 -31.93 2.44 -16.62
C ALA A 416 -30.48 2.97 -16.65
N HIS A 417 -29.97 3.41 -17.82
CA HIS A 417 -28.58 3.86 -18.01
C HIS A 417 -28.44 5.38 -18.13
N ALA A 418 -29.54 6.13 -18.12
CA ALA A 418 -29.56 7.55 -18.49
C ALA A 418 -29.88 8.50 -17.33
N LEU A 419 -30.04 8.03 -16.09
CA LEU A 419 -30.55 8.87 -15.01
C LEU A 419 -29.49 9.60 -14.15
N TRP A 420 -28.19 9.31 -14.29
CA TRP A 420 -27.22 9.65 -13.22
C TRP A 420 -26.24 10.74 -13.61
N ASP A 421 -26.61 12.01 -13.45
CA ASP A 421 -25.73 13.20 -13.56
C ASP A 421 -26.51 14.42 -14.09
N ILE A 422 -27.68 14.23 -14.71
CA ILE A 422 -28.45 15.31 -15.34
C ILE A 422 -29.82 15.52 -14.69
N TYR A 423 -30.42 16.68 -14.92
CA TYR A 423 -31.83 16.93 -14.59
C TYR A 423 -32.76 16.16 -15.54
N HIS A 424 -33.72 15.44 -14.96
CA HIS A 424 -34.77 14.72 -15.70
C HIS A 424 -36.06 15.48 -15.61
N SER A 425 -36.71 15.70 -16.75
CA SER A 425 -38.05 16.29 -16.79
C SER A 425 -39.09 15.19 -16.73
N LEU A 426 -39.99 15.30 -15.75
CA LEU A 426 -41.14 14.43 -15.62
C LEU A 426 -42.41 15.27 -15.79
N SER A 427 -43.35 14.77 -16.57
CA SER A 427 -44.63 15.43 -16.79
C SER A 427 -45.76 14.41 -16.83
N LEU A 428 -46.80 14.66 -16.04
CA LEU A 428 -48.01 13.87 -15.96
C LEU A 428 -49.14 14.71 -16.53
N PHE A 429 -49.86 14.15 -17.50
CA PHE A 429 -51.00 14.79 -18.16
C PHE A 429 -52.16 13.80 -18.24
N ASP A 430 -53.35 14.19 -17.76
CA ASP A 430 -54.60 13.50 -18.09
C ASP A 430 -55.28 14.18 -19.28
N SER A 431 -55.68 13.38 -20.27
CA SER A 431 -56.36 13.85 -21.51
C SER A 431 -57.71 13.16 -21.77
N LYS A 432 -58.19 12.28 -20.87
CA LYS A 432 -59.44 11.54 -21.09
C LYS A 432 -60.27 11.37 -19.82
N SER A 433 -61.17 12.31 -19.57
CA SER A 433 -62.48 12.27 -18.85
C SER A 433 -62.79 11.14 -17.84
N ARG A 434 -61.82 10.55 -17.13
CA ARG A 434 -62.08 9.45 -16.15
C ARG A 434 -61.30 9.57 -14.84
N ILE A 435 -60.36 10.51 -14.70
CA ILE A 435 -59.64 10.72 -13.43
C ILE A 435 -59.77 12.20 -13.04
N HIS A 436 -60.81 12.52 -12.25
CA HIS A 436 -60.89 13.82 -11.60
C HIS A 436 -59.88 13.88 -10.45
N LEU A 437 -58.85 14.69 -10.65
CA LEU A 437 -57.76 14.92 -9.70
C LEU A 437 -58.13 16.15 -8.85
N SER A 438 -58.63 15.95 -7.64
CA SER A 438 -58.65 17.00 -6.64
C SER A 438 -58.04 16.43 -5.37
N CYS A 439 -56.97 17.08 -4.95
CA CYS A 439 -56.33 16.80 -3.68
C CYS A 439 -56.54 18.00 -2.75
N VAL A 440 -56.26 17.82 -1.46
CA VAL A 440 -56.11 18.95 -0.54
C VAL A 440 -54.62 19.32 -0.44
N TRP A 441 -53.72 18.34 -0.60
CA TRP A 441 -52.27 18.49 -0.50
C TRP A 441 -51.55 17.55 -1.47
N LEU A 442 -50.71 18.10 -2.35
CA LEU A 442 -49.69 17.37 -3.09
C LEU A 442 -48.45 17.22 -2.18
N SER A 443 -48.10 16.00 -1.79
CA SER A 443 -46.84 15.72 -1.10
C SER A 443 -45.78 15.36 -2.14
N VAL A 444 -44.79 16.24 -2.25
CA VAL A 444 -43.52 16.00 -2.91
C VAL A 444 -42.56 15.54 -1.81
N GLU A 445 -42.53 14.22 -1.68
CA GLU A 445 -41.74 13.39 -0.74
C GLU A 445 -42.01 13.60 0.73
N GLY A 446 -41.94 12.52 1.52
CA GLY A 446 -42.09 12.49 2.99
C GLY A 446 -43.53 12.67 3.50
N CYS A 447 -43.99 11.69 4.29
CA CYS A 447 -45.27 11.77 5.00
C CYS A 447 -45.02 12.43 6.37
N PRO A 448 -45.73 13.49 6.77
CA PRO A 448 -45.59 14.02 8.12
C PRO A 448 -46.05 12.97 9.14
N ASP A 449 -45.18 12.61 10.08
CA ASP A 449 -45.50 11.80 11.27
C ASP A 449 -46.47 12.60 12.14
N THR A 450 -47.75 12.54 11.80
CA THR A 450 -48.82 13.07 12.65
C THR A 450 -49.48 11.89 13.33
N GLU A 451 -49.27 11.78 14.63
CA GLU A 451 -50.10 10.98 15.52
C GLU A 451 -51.56 11.47 15.40
N GLY A 452 -52.35 10.82 14.53
CA GLY A 452 -53.81 11.01 14.50
C GLY A 452 -54.51 11.09 13.14
N GLY A 453 -53.82 11.03 12.00
CA GLY A 453 -54.47 11.12 10.68
C GLY A 453 -54.12 9.94 9.75
N SER A 454 -55.12 9.16 9.32
CA SER A 454 -54.96 8.19 8.24
C SER A 454 -54.63 8.91 6.92
N GLY A 455 -53.47 8.65 6.29
CA GLY A 455 -53.30 9.16 4.92
C GLY A 455 -51.97 9.02 4.19
N CYS A 456 -50.85 8.60 4.81
CA CYS A 456 -49.61 8.47 4.04
C CYS A 456 -48.69 7.41 4.66
N ARG A 457 -48.71 6.20 4.09
CA ARG A 457 -47.75 5.12 4.39
C ARG A 457 -46.73 5.13 3.25
N ASN A 458 -45.45 5.37 3.52
CA ASN A 458 -44.39 5.26 2.52
C ASN A 458 -43.78 3.84 2.56
N PRO A 459 -44.06 2.96 1.58
CA PRO A 459 -43.43 1.64 1.53
C PRO A 459 -42.08 1.61 0.78
N PHE A 460 -41.59 2.76 0.30
CA PHE A 460 -40.34 2.88 -0.46
C PHE A 460 -39.26 3.63 0.33
N SER A 461 -38.02 3.60 -0.17
CA SER A 461 -36.97 4.50 0.31
C SER A 461 -37.37 5.96 0.07
N VAL A 462 -37.02 6.86 0.98
CA VAL A 462 -37.21 8.31 0.83
C VAL A 462 -36.26 8.80 -0.26
N PHE A 463 -36.67 9.73 -1.13
CA PHE A 463 -35.74 10.32 -2.09
C PHE A 463 -34.88 11.39 -1.43
N GLN A 464 -33.69 11.50 -1.98
CA GLN A 464 -32.72 12.52 -1.61
C GLN A 464 -32.14 13.02 -2.92
N GLY A 465 -32.19 14.33 -3.14
CA GLY A 465 -31.93 14.89 -4.46
C GLY A 465 -32.39 16.33 -4.56
N CYS A 466 -32.18 16.91 -5.74
CA CYS A 466 -32.64 18.24 -6.07
C CYS A 466 -33.89 18.17 -6.93
N MET A 467 -34.83 19.08 -6.71
CA MET A 467 -35.96 19.32 -7.59
C MET A 467 -36.03 20.79 -8.00
N ARG A 468 -36.54 21.07 -9.19
CA ARG A 468 -36.76 22.42 -9.70
C ARG A 468 -37.89 22.43 -10.74
N LEU A 469 -38.29 23.62 -11.17
CA LEU A 469 -39.33 23.81 -12.19
C LEU A 469 -40.63 23.03 -11.90
N ILE A 470 -41.02 22.97 -10.62
CA ILE A 470 -42.25 22.30 -10.18
C ILE A 470 -43.44 23.11 -10.68
N ARG A 471 -44.26 22.52 -11.56
CA ARG A 471 -45.49 23.12 -12.10
C ARG A 471 -46.72 22.30 -11.76
N THR A 472 -47.79 22.99 -11.39
CA THR A 472 -49.13 22.45 -11.16
C THR A 472 -50.10 23.15 -12.10
N ASP A 473 -50.78 22.38 -12.95
CA ASP A 473 -51.70 22.89 -13.98
C ASP A 473 -51.05 23.96 -14.89
N GLY A 474 -49.77 23.75 -15.20
CA GLY A 474 -48.94 24.64 -16.03
C GLY A 474 -48.33 25.84 -15.28
N ALA A 475 -48.83 26.20 -14.09
CA ALA A 475 -48.30 27.29 -13.27
C ALA A 475 -47.08 26.85 -12.46
N LEU A 476 -46.02 27.67 -12.44
CA LEU A 476 -44.80 27.41 -11.66
C LEU A 476 -45.06 27.66 -10.17
N VAL A 477 -44.67 26.72 -9.32
CA VAL A 477 -44.72 26.86 -7.86
C VAL A 477 -43.67 27.85 -7.40
N ASP A 478 -44.10 28.87 -6.65
CA ASP A 478 -43.20 29.86 -6.06
C ASP A 478 -42.56 29.31 -4.78
N LEU A 479 -41.37 28.73 -4.93
CA LEU A 479 -40.60 28.15 -3.83
C LEU A 479 -40.05 29.20 -2.85
N ILE A 480 -39.94 30.48 -3.26
CA ILE A 480 -39.54 31.56 -2.35
C ILE A 480 -40.66 31.83 -1.34
N ARG A 481 -41.92 31.84 -1.79
CA ARG A 481 -43.09 31.91 -0.89
C ARG A 481 -43.21 30.69 0.02
N VAL A 482 -42.81 29.51 -0.46
CA VAL A 482 -42.71 28.31 0.39
C VAL A 482 -41.68 28.51 1.49
N GLN A 483 -40.46 28.96 1.15
CA GLN A 483 -39.40 29.23 2.12
C GLN A 483 -39.82 30.25 3.18
N GLN A 484 -40.62 31.24 2.80
CA GLN A 484 -41.18 32.26 3.70
C GLN A 484 -42.35 31.74 4.57
N MET A 485 -42.70 30.46 4.49
CA MET A 485 -43.84 29.83 5.16
C MET A 485 -45.19 30.51 4.83
N LEU A 486 -45.31 31.14 3.67
CA LEU A 486 -46.55 31.77 3.19
C LEU A 486 -47.41 30.82 2.35
N PHE A 487 -46.83 29.74 1.84
CA PHE A 487 -47.47 28.78 0.96
C PHE A 487 -46.92 27.37 1.20
N GLY A 488 -47.79 26.37 1.40
CA GLY A 488 -47.36 24.99 1.66
C GLY A 488 -46.74 24.76 3.05
N ASN A 489 -46.29 23.53 3.28
CA ASN A 489 -45.61 23.09 4.49
C ASN A 489 -44.38 22.26 4.10
N PHE A 490 -43.28 22.36 4.85
CA PHE A 490 -42.06 21.61 4.55
C PHE A 490 -41.25 21.28 5.80
N SER A 491 -40.40 20.25 5.70
CA SER A 491 -39.38 19.92 6.70
C SER A 491 -38.06 19.59 6.02
N ASP A 492 -36.95 19.93 6.68
CA ASP A 492 -35.57 19.58 6.28
C ASP A 492 -35.23 19.81 4.79
N LEU A 493 -35.73 20.90 4.19
CA LEU A 493 -35.38 21.31 2.83
C LEU A 493 -34.30 22.38 2.82
N GLN A 494 -33.34 22.25 1.91
CA GLN A 494 -32.46 23.36 1.55
C GLN A 494 -33.06 24.08 0.35
N MET A 495 -33.56 25.29 0.58
CA MET A 495 -34.21 26.10 -0.44
C MET A 495 -33.18 26.91 -1.23
N ASP A 496 -33.48 27.11 -2.51
CA ASP A 496 -32.70 27.95 -3.43
C ASP A 496 -31.23 27.48 -3.56
N MET A 497 -31.03 26.16 -3.51
CA MET A 497 -29.75 25.51 -3.78
C MET A 497 -29.95 24.04 -4.15
N CYS A 498 -29.05 23.52 -5.00
CA CYS A 498 -28.93 22.09 -5.26
C CYS A 498 -27.69 21.52 -4.56
N GLY A 499 -27.88 20.91 -3.39
CA GLY A 499 -26.81 20.37 -2.54
C GLY A 499 -26.25 19.01 -2.98
N ILE A 500 -26.43 18.64 -4.25
CA ILE A 500 -25.89 17.37 -4.78
C ILE A 500 -24.36 17.41 -4.84
N VAL A 501 -23.70 16.32 -4.46
CA VAL A 501 -22.23 16.21 -4.44
C VAL A 501 -21.79 15.00 -5.23
N ASP A 502 -20.83 15.17 -6.14
CA ASP A 502 -20.14 14.05 -6.77
C ASP A 502 -18.95 13.61 -5.90
N ARG A 503 -19.10 12.43 -5.29
CA ARG A 503 -18.10 11.77 -4.43
C ARG A 503 -17.18 10.82 -5.22
N CYS A 504 -17.42 10.64 -6.52
CA CYS A 504 -16.60 9.82 -7.42
C CYS A 504 -15.71 10.65 -8.35
N SER A 505 -15.70 11.98 -8.23
CA SER A 505 -14.88 12.87 -9.06
C SER A 505 -14.20 13.97 -8.22
N PRO A 506 -12.89 13.86 -7.93
CA PRO A 506 -12.00 12.77 -8.33
C PRO A 506 -12.34 11.45 -7.62
N SER A 507 -12.02 10.32 -8.27
CA SER A 507 -12.29 9.02 -7.68
C SER A 507 -11.41 8.78 -6.46
N ARG A 508 -12.04 8.40 -5.34
CA ARG A 508 -11.36 7.97 -4.12
C ARG A 508 -11.09 6.45 -4.10
N CYS A 509 -11.32 5.77 -5.21
CA CYS A 509 -11.03 4.36 -5.37
C CYS A 509 -9.62 4.21 -5.94
N GLU A 510 -8.76 3.55 -5.18
CA GLU A 510 -7.35 3.36 -5.50
C GLU A 510 -7.15 2.17 -6.45
N HIS A 511 -5.94 2.06 -7.00
CA HIS A 511 -5.50 0.93 -7.84
C HIS A 511 -6.43 0.58 -9.03
N GLY A 512 -7.09 1.59 -9.61
CA GLY A 512 -7.99 1.43 -10.75
C GLY A 512 -9.39 0.89 -10.39
N GLY A 513 -9.77 0.92 -9.11
CA GLY A 513 -11.10 0.53 -8.64
C GLY A 513 -12.21 1.38 -9.28
N ARG A 514 -13.34 0.75 -9.63
CA ARG A 514 -14.47 1.46 -10.23
C ARG A 514 -15.35 2.09 -9.16
N CYS A 515 -15.52 3.40 -9.22
CA CYS A 515 -16.37 4.15 -8.29
C CYS A 515 -17.83 4.18 -8.73
N SER A 516 -18.73 4.00 -7.77
CA SER A 516 -20.17 4.26 -7.88
C SER A 516 -20.64 4.98 -6.62
N GLN A 517 -21.78 5.68 -6.66
CA GLN A 517 -22.22 6.47 -5.51
C GLN A 517 -23.72 6.50 -5.30
N SER A 518 -24.08 6.94 -4.11
CA SER A 518 -25.42 7.29 -3.63
C SER A 518 -25.38 8.72 -3.07
N TRP A 519 -26.51 9.22 -2.57
CA TRP A 519 -26.57 10.54 -1.94
C TRP A 519 -25.55 10.71 -0.77
N SER A 520 -25.46 9.70 0.10
CA SER A 520 -24.69 9.79 1.35
C SER A 520 -23.32 9.11 1.31
N THR A 521 -23.02 8.28 0.31
CA THR A 521 -21.75 7.52 0.28
C THR A 521 -21.36 7.09 -1.14
N PHE A 522 -20.09 6.75 -1.32
CA PHE A 522 -19.56 6.14 -2.54
C PHE A 522 -19.13 4.69 -2.30
N HIS A 523 -18.94 3.91 -3.35
CA HIS A 523 -18.58 2.49 -3.31
C HIS A 523 -17.53 2.19 -4.36
N CYS A 524 -16.47 1.50 -3.96
CA CYS A 524 -15.42 1.04 -4.84
C CYS A 524 -15.61 -0.45 -5.16
N ASN A 525 -15.55 -0.79 -6.45
CA ASN A 525 -15.48 -2.18 -6.88
C ASN A 525 -14.01 -2.55 -7.14
N CYS A 526 -13.46 -3.40 -6.28
CA CYS A 526 -12.06 -3.85 -6.30
C CYS A 526 -11.86 -5.23 -6.96
N SER A 527 -12.91 -5.85 -7.50
CA SER A 527 -12.89 -7.27 -7.92
C SER A 527 -11.87 -7.61 -9.01
N ALA A 528 -11.36 -6.62 -9.75
CA ALA A 528 -10.40 -6.80 -10.84
C ALA A 528 -9.11 -6.01 -10.64
N THR A 529 -8.81 -5.57 -9.40
CA THR A 529 -7.62 -4.76 -9.11
C THR A 529 -6.52 -5.56 -8.44
N GLY A 530 -6.83 -6.65 -7.74
CA GLY A 530 -5.89 -7.33 -6.84
C GLY A 530 -5.81 -6.68 -5.45
N TYR A 531 -6.75 -5.79 -5.14
CA TYR A 531 -6.83 -5.06 -3.87
C TYR A 531 -8.21 -5.23 -3.24
N SER A 532 -8.31 -4.90 -1.96
CA SER A 532 -9.51 -5.00 -1.13
C SER A 532 -9.67 -3.79 -0.22
N GLY A 533 -10.66 -3.83 0.68
CA GLY A 533 -11.02 -2.69 1.52
C GLY A 533 -12.01 -1.73 0.86
N ALA A 534 -12.49 -0.75 1.62
CA ALA A 534 -13.56 0.15 1.19
C ALA A 534 -13.16 1.10 0.04
N THR A 535 -11.85 1.35 -0.12
CA THR A 535 -11.25 2.22 -1.14
C THR A 535 -10.31 1.46 -2.09
N CYS A 536 -10.25 0.13 -2.03
CA CYS A 536 -9.27 -0.69 -2.77
C CYS A 536 -7.81 -0.35 -2.44
N HIS A 537 -7.53 0.05 -1.19
CA HIS A 537 -6.20 0.44 -0.74
C HIS A 537 -5.32 -0.78 -0.43
N SER A 538 -5.84 -1.76 0.31
CA SER A 538 -5.04 -2.89 0.81
C SER A 538 -4.88 -4.02 -0.19
N SER A 539 -3.65 -4.45 -0.42
CA SER A 539 -3.35 -5.62 -1.24
C SER A 539 -3.94 -6.90 -0.66
N ILE A 540 -4.36 -7.82 -1.54
CA ILE A 540 -4.77 -9.18 -1.15
C ILE A 540 -3.61 -10.19 -1.22
N TYR A 541 -2.44 -9.75 -1.71
CA TYR A 541 -1.27 -10.59 -1.94
C TYR A 541 -0.17 -10.29 -0.92
N GLU A 542 0.78 -11.22 -0.77
CA GLU A 542 1.91 -11.02 0.13
C GLU A 542 3.08 -10.32 -0.58
N ALA A 543 3.94 -9.69 0.23
CA ALA A 543 5.06 -8.91 -0.28
C ALA A 543 6.29 -9.73 -0.70
N SER A 544 6.37 -11.02 -0.39
CA SER A 544 7.51 -11.85 -0.79
C SER A 544 7.20 -13.35 -0.75
N CYS A 545 8.05 -14.15 -1.41
CA CYS A 545 8.00 -15.60 -1.28
C CYS A 545 8.26 -16.07 0.17
N GLU A 546 9.07 -15.33 0.93
CA GLU A 546 9.35 -15.63 2.34
C GLU A 546 8.07 -15.46 3.17
N ALA A 547 7.30 -14.38 2.95
CA ALA A 547 6.01 -14.17 3.60
C ALA A 547 5.01 -15.31 3.31
N TYR A 548 4.95 -15.80 2.06
CA TYR A 548 4.13 -16.97 1.72
C TYR A 548 4.63 -18.25 2.40
N LYS A 549 5.95 -18.48 2.45
CA LYS A 549 6.56 -19.64 3.12
C LYS A 549 6.20 -19.67 4.61
N HIS A 550 6.23 -18.52 5.31
CA HIS A 550 5.83 -18.42 6.72
C HIS A 550 4.34 -18.66 6.96
N LYS A 551 3.48 -18.54 5.94
CA LYS A 551 2.06 -18.95 6.02
C LYS A 551 1.84 -20.46 5.79
N GLY A 552 2.91 -21.22 5.53
CA GLY A 552 2.86 -22.65 5.27
C GLY A 552 2.69 -23.02 3.79
N ASN A 553 2.85 -22.07 2.87
CA ASN A 553 2.77 -22.35 1.43
C ASN A 553 4.05 -23.02 0.91
N THR A 554 3.94 -23.80 -0.16
CA THR A 554 5.06 -24.49 -0.83
C THR A 554 5.46 -23.82 -2.14
N SER A 555 6.55 -24.28 -2.78
CA SER A 555 6.99 -23.80 -4.10
C SER A 555 5.85 -23.77 -5.14
N GLY A 556 5.79 -22.71 -5.94
CA GLY A 556 4.72 -22.48 -6.91
C GLY A 556 4.70 -21.06 -7.46
N PHE A 557 3.72 -20.74 -8.32
CA PHE A 557 3.51 -19.37 -8.80
C PHE A 557 2.58 -18.61 -7.84
N TYR A 558 3.01 -17.42 -7.43
CA TYR A 558 2.26 -16.54 -6.53
C TYR A 558 2.25 -15.11 -7.09
N TYR A 559 1.15 -14.40 -6.89
CA TYR A 559 1.15 -12.96 -7.07
C TYR A 559 1.86 -12.34 -5.87
N ILE A 560 2.83 -11.47 -6.15
CA ILE A 560 3.62 -10.78 -5.12
C ILE A 560 3.43 -9.28 -5.31
N ASP A 561 3.12 -8.61 -4.21
CA ASP A 561 2.92 -7.17 -4.14
C ASP A 561 3.90 -6.55 -3.13
N MET A 562 5.03 -6.07 -3.62
CA MET A 562 6.21 -5.74 -2.81
C MET A 562 5.97 -4.53 -1.90
N ASP A 563 5.22 -3.54 -2.38
CA ASP A 563 4.89 -2.31 -1.68
C ASP A 563 3.46 -2.32 -1.12
N GLY A 564 2.66 -3.35 -1.37
CA GLY A 564 1.34 -3.50 -0.79
C GLY A 564 0.43 -2.37 -1.25
N SER A 565 0.11 -1.43 -0.37
CA SER A 565 -0.77 -0.29 -0.68
C SER A 565 -0.07 0.82 -1.51
N GLY A 566 1.10 0.54 -2.07
CA GLY A 566 1.89 1.45 -2.90
C GLY A 566 1.54 1.39 -4.41
N PRO A 567 2.23 2.18 -5.25
CA PRO A 567 1.90 2.30 -6.67
C PRO A 567 2.29 1.08 -7.54
N ILE A 568 3.15 0.18 -7.06
CA ILE A 568 3.62 -0.96 -7.85
C ILE A 568 2.54 -2.05 -7.87
N LYS A 569 2.25 -2.57 -9.07
CA LYS A 569 1.16 -3.56 -9.22
C LYS A 569 1.63 -4.96 -8.84
N PRO A 570 0.73 -5.82 -8.34
CA PRO A 570 1.04 -7.21 -8.04
C PRO A 570 1.46 -7.96 -9.31
N GLN A 571 2.54 -8.72 -9.22
CA GLN A 571 3.10 -9.48 -10.34
C GLN A 571 3.17 -10.97 -10.02
N LEU A 572 2.85 -11.80 -11.02
CA LEU A 572 2.99 -13.25 -10.89
C LEU A 572 4.47 -13.65 -10.97
N ILE A 573 4.99 -14.27 -9.91
CA ILE A 573 6.38 -14.68 -9.75
C ILE A 573 6.44 -16.16 -9.31
N TYR A 574 7.45 -16.89 -9.77
CA TYR A 574 7.69 -18.26 -9.31
C TYR A 574 8.51 -18.23 -8.02
N CYS A 575 7.96 -18.82 -6.96
CA CYS A 575 8.63 -19.03 -5.69
C CYS A 575 9.20 -20.46 -5.61
N ASN A 576 10.52 -20.59 -5.48
CA ASN A 576 11.16 -21.85 -5.14
C ASN A 576 11.52 -21.85 -3.64
N MET A 577 10.74 -22.57 -2.84
CA MET A 577 10.83 -22.60 -1.37
C MET A 577 11.41 -23.93 -0.85
N SER A 578 12.29 -24.59 -1.62
CA SER A 578 12.84 -25.92 -1.26
C SER A 578 13.84 -25.87 -0.10
N ASP A 579 14.54 -24.75 0.05
CA ASP A 579 15.47 -24.47 1.17
C ASP A 579 15.24 -23.00 1.62
N LYS A 580 15.86 -22.05 0.92
CA LYS A 580 15.50 -20.61 0.99
C LYS A 580 14.31 -20.30 0.09
N ALA A 581 13.57 -19.21 0.36
CA ALA A 581 12.43 -18.79 -0.48
C ALA A 581 12.90 -17.89 -1.63
N TRP A 582 13.27 -18.50 -2.76
CA TRP A 582 13.75 -17.79 -3.95
C TRP A 582 12.60 -17.27 -4.81
N MET A 583 12.62 -15.97 -5.12
CA MET A 583 11.88 -15.33 -6.21
C MET A 583 12.66 -15.51 -7.52
N VAL A 584 12.07 -16.21 -8.48
CA VAL A 584 12.68 -16.48 -9.79
C VAL A 584 11.98 -15.66 -10.87
N ILE A 585 12.69 -14.67 -11.44
CA ILE A 585 12.17 -13.77 -12.46
C ILE A 585 12.75 -14.16 -13.83
N GLN A 586 11.88 -14.65 -14.70
CA GLN A 586 12.24 -15.09 -16.04
C GLN A 586 12.30 -13.91 -17.02
N HIS A 587 13.09 -14.07 -18.07
CA HIS A 587 13.08 -13.18 -19.24
C HIS A 587 12.90 -13.98 -20.52
N ASN A 588 12.72 -13.27 -21.64
CA ASN A 588 12.38 -13.83 -22.95
C ASN A 588 13.36 -14.86 -23.55
N ASN A 589 14.58 -15.02 -23.03
CA ASN A 589 15.58 -15.92 -23.61
C ASN A 589 16.62 -16.39 -22.58
N THR A 590 16.36 -17.49 -21.89
CA THR A 590 17.27 -18.11 -20.91
C THR A 590 18.07 -19.31 -21.45
N GLU A 591 17.87 -19.62 -22.73
CA GLU A 591 18.51 -20.73 -23.44
C GLU A 591 19.87 -20.31 -24.03
N LEU A 592 20.74 -21.30 -24.26
CA LEU A 592 22.05 -21.06 -24.86
C LEU A 592 21.90 -20.59 -26.32
N THR A 593 22.27 -19.33 -26.58
CA THR A 593 22.13 -18.71 -27.90
C THR A 593 23.45 -18.78 -28.65
N LYS A 594 23.49 -19.55 -29.76
CA LYS A 594 24.66 -19.65 -30.64
C LYS A 594 24.67 -18.55 -31.70
N LEU A 595 25.78 -17.84 -31.83
CA LEU A 595 25.99 -16.80 -32.83
C LEU A 595 26.65 -17.40 -34.08
N LYS A 596 26.10 -17.08 -35.25
CA LYS A 596 26.67 -17.45 -36.55
C LYS A 596 27.43 -16.26 -37.12
N ALA A 597 28.56 -16.52 -37.77
CA ALA A 597 29.32 -15.51 -38.49
C ALA A 597 28.45 -14.93 -39.63
N SER A 598 28.02 -13.67 -39.49
CA SER A 598 27.23 -12.94 -40.47
C SER A 598 28.03 -11.79 -41.05
N SER A 599 28.13 -11.73 -42.37
CA SER A 599 28.90 -10.73 -43.11
C SER A 599 28.46 -9.31 -42.76
N GLY A 600 29.31 -8.54 -42.08
CA GLY A 600 29.12 -7.10 -41.84
C GLY A 600 28.63 -6.70 -40.44
N ILE A 601 28.37 -7.64 -39.52
CA ILE A 601 28.03 -7.33 -38.12
C ILE A 601 29.27 -7.56 -37.25
N ASN A 602 29.88 -6.48 -36.77
CA ASN A 602 31.06 -6.55 -35.89
C ASN A 602 30.70 -6.91 -34.43
N GLN A 603 29.45 -6.68 -34.04
CA GLN A 603 28.98 -6.86 -32.67
C GLN A 603 27.51 -7.30 -32.66
N HIS A 604 27.19 -8.32 -31.87
CA HIS A 604 25.82 -8.73 -31.61
C HIS A 604 25.31 -8.06 -30.33
N LEU A 605 24.11 -7.48 -30.40
CA LEU A 605 23.44 -6.85 -29.26
C LEU A 605 22.18 -7.65 -28.91
N ALA A 606 22.15 -8.18 -27.70
CA ALA A 606 20.99 -8.86 -27.12
C ALA A 606 20.33 -7.98 -26.06
N HIS A 607 18.99 -7.94 -26.06
CA HIS A 607 18.19 -7.26 -25.05
C HIS A 607 17.25 -8.25 -24.38
N PHE A 608 17.18 -8.21 -23.05
CA PHE A 608 16.39 -9.15 -22.26
C PHE A 608 15.17 -8.45 -21.68
N ASN A 609 13.99 -8.93 -22.11
CA ASN A 609 12.72 -8.43 -21.59
C ASN A 609 12.22 -9.37 -20.49
N TYR A 610 12.10 -8.86 -19.27
CA TYR A 610 11.71 -9.64 -18.09
C TYR A 610 10.19 -9.75 -17.98
N SER A 611 9.71 -10.79 -17.29
CA SER A 611 8.29 -11.01 -17.04
C SER A 611 7.68 -10.03 -16.04
N ALA A 612 8.51 -9.24 -15.34
CA ALA A 612 8.11 -8.25 -14.35
C ALA A 612 8.57 -6.85 -14.79
N ASP A 613 7.81 -5.83 -14.39
CA ASP A 613 8.12 -4.43 -14.68
C ASP A 613 9.40 -3.97 -13.98
N ALA A 614 10.07 -2.96 -14.53
CA ALA A 614 11.36 -2.47 -14.02
C ALA A 614 11.27 -1.98 -12.56
N GLU A 615 10.17 -1.31 -12.20
CA GLU A 615 9.92 -0.84 -10.83
C GLU A 615 9.78 -2.00 -9.83
N GLN A 616 9.07 -3.07 -10.24
CA GLN A 616 8.90 -4.28 -9.44
C GLN A 616 10.24 -5.01 -9.23
N ILE A 617 11.03 -5.17 -10.29
CA ILE A 617 12.36 -5.82 -10.20
C ILE A 617 13.27 -5.01 -9.27
N GLN A 618 13.24 -3.68 -9.36
CA GLN A 618 14.01 -2.82 -8.48
C GLN A 618 13.61 -2.99 -7.02
N ALA A 619 12.31 -3.03 -6.72
CA ALA A 619 11.80 -3.27 -5.37
C ALA A 619 12.24 -4.64 -4.82
N ILE A 620 12.16 -5.70 -5.64
CA ILE A 620 12.62 -7.05 -5.30
C ILE A 620 14.11 -7.06 -4.95
N ILE A 621 14.96 -6.46 -5.80
CA ILE A 621 16.41 -6.44 -5.57
C ILE A 621 16.74 -5.65 -4.31
N THR A 622 16.12 -4.49 -4.10
CA THR A 622 16.38 -3.66 -2.92
C THR A 622 16.01 -4.39 -1.62
N GLN A 623 14.86 -5.08 -1.57
CA GLN A 623 14.36 -5.76 -0.37
C GLN A 623 15.00 -7.13 -0.11
N ALA A 624 15.48 -7.82 -1.15
CA ALA A 624 16.10 -9.12 -1.01
C ALA A 624 17.39 -9.06 -0.18
N GLU A 625 17.69 -10.11 0.57
CA GLU A 625 18.98 -10.26 1.26
C GLU A 625 20.10 -10.45 0.22
N TYR A 626 19.82 -11.31 -0.77
CA TYR A 626 20.77 -11.71 -1.79
C TYR A 626 20.09 -11.88 -3.15
N CYS A 627 20.81 -11.52 -4.21
CA CYS A 627 20.39 -11.77 -5.59
C CYS A 627 21.56 -12.28 -6.41
N GLU A 628 21.28 -13.22 -7.31
CA GLU A 628 22.23 -13.76 -8.27
C GLU A 628 21.61 -13.92 -9.66
N GLN A 629 22.50 -13.91 -10.66
CA GLN A 629 22.14 -14.22 -12.04
C GLN A 629 23.30 -14.93 -12.75
N GLU A 630 23.01 -16.01 -13.47
CA GLU A 630 24.00 -16.74 -14.25
C GLU A 630 24.35 -15.98 -15.53
N LEU A 631 25.65 -15.84 -15.82
CA LEU A 631 26.16 -15.32 -17.08
C LEU A 631 27.27 -16.25 -17.60
N SER A 632 27.04 -16.81 -18.79
CA SER A 632 27.94 -17.77 -19.42
C SER A 632 28.32 -17.34 -20.82
N TYR A 633 29.61 -17.43 -21.12
CA TYR A 633 30.17 -17.25 -22.46
C TYR A 633 30.89 -18.52 -22.89
N HIS A 634 30.59 -18.98 -24.10
CA HIS A 634 31.25 -20.07 -24.77
C HIS A 634 31.87 -19.53 -26.04
N CYS A 635 33.12 -19.91 -26.29
CA CYS A 635 33.91 -19.33 -27.36
C CYS A 635 34.72 -20.39 -28.08
N LYS A 636 34.96 -20.13 -29.37
CA LYS A 636 35.91 -20.82 -30.21
C LYS A 636 36.49 -19.81 -31.18
N LYS A 637 37.79 -19.51 -31.03
CA LYS A 637 38.46 -18.39 -31.69
C LYS A 637 37.73 -17.05 -31.53
N SER A 638 37.13 -16.81 -30.37
CA SER A 638 36.36 -15.61 -30.07
C SER A 638 36.77 -15.07 -28.70
N ARG A 639 37.39 -13.90 -28.67
CA ARG A 639 37.90 -13.26 -27.44
C ARG A 639 36.79 -12.52 -26.71
N LEU A 640 36.88 -12.49 -25.37
CA LEU A 640 35.88 -11.89 -24.50
C LEU A 640 36.29 -10.49 -24.03
N LEU A 641 37.36 -10.39 -23.23
CA LEU A 641 37.83 -9.15 -22.60
C LEU A 641 39.12 -8.61 -23.24
N ASN A 642 39.76 -9.38 -24.12
CA ASN A 642 41.01 -9.01 -24.81
C ASN A 642 42.18 -8.72 -23.85
N THR A 643 42.36 -9.58 -22.85
CA THR A 643 43.40 -9.44 -21.80
C THR A 643 44.75 -10.07 -22.21
N PRO A 644 45.91 -9.49 -21.82
CA PRO A 644 46.10 -8.33 -20.93
C PRO A 644 46.08 -6.94 -21.62
N ASP A 645 46.09 -6.84 -22.96
CA ASP A 645 46.23 -5.57 -23.68
C ASP A 645 45.08 -5.29 -24.67
N GLY A 646 44.28 -4.24 -24.40
CA GLY A 646 43.31 -3.65 -25.32
C GLY A 646 41.91 -3.44 -24.72
N ALA A 647 40.98 -2.92 -25.53
CA ALA A 647 39.59 -2.75 -25.11
C ALA A 647 38.82 -4.09 -25.16
N PRO A 648 37.87 -4.33 -24.23
CA PRO A 648 37.07 -5.56 -24.21
C PRO A 648 36.16 -5.67 -25.43
N PHE A 649 36.01 -6.90 -25.94
CA PHE A 649 35.13 -7.17 -27.08
C PHE A 649 33.67 -7.34 -26.67
N SER A 650 33.44 -7.85 -25.47
CA SER A 650 32.11 -8.17 -24.96
C SER A 650 31.89 -7.58 -23.57
N TRP A 651 30.67 -7.15 -23.31
CA TRP A 651 30.26 -6.57 -22.04
C TRP A 651 28.75 -6.71 -21.85
N TRP A 652 28.31 -6.65 -20.61
CA TRP A 652 26.89 -6.69 -20.29
C TRP A 652 26.42 -5.35 -19.71
N VAL A 653 25.12 -5.10 -19.82
CA VAL A 653 24.49 -3.85 -19.40
C VAL A 653 23.55 -4.12 -18.23
N GLY A 654 23.79 -3.43 -17.12
CA GLY A 654 23.02 -3.55 -15.89
C GLY A 654 21.71 -2.75 -15.89
N ARG A 655 21.05 -2.70 -14.73
CA ARG A 655 19.74 -2.03 -14.56
C ARG A 655 19.74 -0.53 -14.87
N SER A 656 20.84 0.16 -14.56
CA SER A 656 21.08 1.59 -14.74
C SER A 656 21.57 1.96 -16.14
N GLY A 657 21.72 0.97 -17.04
CA GLY A 657 22.19 1.18 -18.40
C GLY A 657 23.71 1.33 -18.54
N GLU A 658 24.47 1.13 -17.46
CA GLU A 658 25.92 1.14 -17.49
C GLU A 658 26.50 -0.19 -18.00
N ALA A 659 27.66 -0.11 -18.66
CA ALA A 659 28.37 -1.27 -19.20
C ALA A 659 29.36 -1.83 -18.18
N HIS A 660 29.32 -3.15 -17.96
CA HIS A 660 30.19 -3.86 -17.04
C HIS A 660 31.09 -4.85 -17.78
N MET A 661 32.38 -4.80 -17.43
CA MET A 661 33.47 -5.55 -18.10
C MET A 661 33.99 -6.74 -17.28
N TYR A 662 33.41 -7.00 -16.11
CA TYR A 662 33.69 -8.23 -15.35
C TYR A 662 32.68 -9.31 -15.74
N TRP A 663 33.10 -10.57 -15.71
CA TRP A 663 32.25 -11.69 -16.12
C TRP A 663 31.72 -12.51 -14.94
N GLY A 664 30.91 -13.53 -15.22
CA GLY A 664 30.33 -14.40 -14.20
C GLY A 664 31.40 -14.97 -13.25
N GLY A 665 31.15 -14.87 -11.93
CA GLY A 665 32.05 -15.32 -10.87
C GLY A 665 33.22 -14.36 -10.56
N ALA A 666 33.34 -13.23 -11.26
CA ALA A 666 34.32 -12.20 -10.97
C ALA A 666 33.74 -11.00 -10.21
N VAL A 667 34.58 -10.25 -9.50
CA VAL A 667 34.18 -9.07 -8.72
C VAL A 667 34.10 -7.81 -9.60
N PRO A 668 33.23 -6.83 -9.27
CA PRO A 668 33.17 -5.55 -9.98
C PRO A 668 34.53 -4.86 -10.12
N GLY A 669 34.80 -4.31 -11.31
CA GLY A 669 36.04 -3.59 -11.61
C GLY A 669 37.27 -4.48 -11.89
N SER A 670 37.17 -5.80 -11.71
CA SER A 670 38.29 -6.71 -11.96
C SER A 670 38.71 -6.78 -13.43
N GLN A 671 37.75 -6.68 -14.37
CA GLN A 671 37.95 -7.00 -15.79
C GLN A 671 38.52 -8.41 -16.00
N GLN A 672 38.09 -9.37 -15.17
CA GLN A 672 38.51 -10.78 -15.27
C GLN A 672 37.28 -11.70 -15.27
N CYS A 673 37.53 -12.98 -15.51
CA CYS A 673 36.57 -14.07 -15.32
C CYS A 673 36.88 -14.83 -14.02
N ALA A 674 35.99 -15.74 -13.61
CA ALA A 674 36.16 -16.55 -12.41
C ALA A 674 37.53 -17.27 -12.36
N CYS A 675 37.99 -17.82 -13.49
CA CYS A 675 39.27 -18.54 -13.54
C CYS A 675 40.49 -17.63 -13.35
N GLY A 676 40.39 -16.36 -13.76
CA GLY A 676 41.47 -15.38 -13.61
C GLY A 676 41.70 -15.04 -12.16
N LEU A 677 40.63 -14.83 -11.40
CA LEU A 677 40.70 -14.57 -9.96
C LEU A 677 41.17 -15.79 -9.14
N GLN A 678 40.88 -17.00 -9.61
CA GLN A 678 41.27 -18.26 -8.98
C GLN A 678 42.65 -18.76 -9.41
N GLU A 679 43.32 -18.05 -10.34
CA GLU A 679 44.60 -18.43 -10.94
C GLU A 679 44.59 -19.86 -11.53
N ASN A 680 43.45 -20.28 -12.10
CA ASN A 680 43.24 -21.64 -12.61
C ASN A 680 42.72 -21.68 -14.06
N CYS A 681 42.84 -20.58 -14.82
CA CYS A 681 42.51 -20.59 -16.25
C CYS A 681 43.37 -21.63 -16.99
N VAL A 682 42.82 -22.19 -18.09
CA VAL A 682 43.50 -23.18 -18.94
C VAL A 682 44.85 -22.65 -19.44
N HIS A 683 44.89 -21.35 -19.70
CA HIS A 683 46.06 -20.59 -20.11
C HIS A 683 46.38 -19.53 -19.05
N PRO A 684 47.41 -19.71 -18.21
CA PRO A 684 47.73 -18.80 -17.10
C PRO A 684 48.07 -17.36 -17.52
N GLU A 685 48.42 -17.15 -18.79
CA GLU A 685 48.73 -15.85 -19.39
C GLU A 685 47.50 -14.97 -19.69
N HIS A 686 46.28 -15.48 -19.53
CA HIS A 686 45.03 -14.76 -19.81
C HIS A 686 44.13 -14.69 -18.56
N PHE A 687 43.31 -13.63 -18.46
CA PHE A 687 42.39 -13.45 -17.34
C PHE A 687 41.02 -14.14 -17.52
N CYS A 688 40.80 -14.72 -18.70
CA CYS A 688 39.61 -15.49 -19.08
C CYS A 688 40.02 -16.61 -20.04
N ASN A 689 39.35 -17.76 -19.97
CA ASN A 689 39.63 -18.88 -20.86
C ASN A 689 39.40 -18.49 -22.33
N CYS A 690 38.38 -17.69 -22.60
CA CYS A 690 38.00 -17.27 -23.94
C CYS A 690 38.95 -16.26 -24.58
N ASP A 691 39.86 -15.65 -23.82
CA ASP A 691 40.84 -14.73 -24.38
C ASP A 691 42.03 -15.44 -25.04
N ALA A 692 42.20 -16.76 -24.82
CA ALA A 692 43.29 -17.57 -25.36
C ALA A 692 43.19 -17.87 -26.87
N ASP A 693 42.15 -17.40 -27.55
CA ASP A 693 41.92 -17.60 -29.00
C ASP A 693 42.01 -19.07 -29.46
N SER A 694 41.55 -20.00 -28.62
CA SER A 694 41.66 -21.44 -28.86
C SER A 694 40.78 -21.91 -30.03
N LYS A 695 41.24 -22.96 -30.74
CA LYS A 695 40.45 -23.66 -31.76
C LYS A 695 39.43 -24.62 -31.17
N GLU A 696 39.57 -24.94 -29.89
CA GLU A 696 38.63 -25.76 -29.12
C GLU A 696 37.59 -24.87 -28.43
N TRP A 697 36.48 -25.47 -28.02
CA TRP A 697 35.46 -24.74 -27.26
C TRP A 697 35.93 -24.55 -25.82
N LEU A 698 36.05 -23.29 -25.42
CA LEU A 698 36.28 -22.89 -24.04
C LEU A 698 35.06 -22.17 -23.49
N ASN A 699 34.98 -22.04 -22.17
CA ASN A 699 33.91 -21.30 -21.51
C ASN A 699 34.40 -20.49 -20.32
N ASP A 700 33.72 -19.38 -20.11
CA ASP A 700 33.79 -18.56 -18.91
C ASP A 700 32.36 -18.42 -18.40
N SER A 701 32.06 -19.10 -17.29
CA SER A 701 30.72 -19.16 -16.70
C SER A 701 30.80 -18.87 -15.22
N GLY A 702 29.80 -18.17 -14.70
CA GLY A 702 29.67 -17.96 -13.26
C GLY A 702 28.46 -17.10 -12.90
N LEU A 703 28.34 -16.82 -11.60
CA LEU A 703 27.25 -16.03 -11.04
C LEU A 703 27.66 -14.56 -10.91
N LEU A 704 26.76 -13.67 -11.29
CA LEU A 704 26.79 -12.27 -10.95
C LEU A 704 25.99 -12.08 -9.68
N SER A 705 26.62 -11.61 -8.60
CA SER A 705 25.98 -11.46 -7.28
C SER A 705 25.95 -10.03 -6.74
N HIS A 706 26.50 -9.06 -7.49
CA HIS A 706 26.50 -7.66 -7.09
C HIS A 706 25.13 -7.03 -7.37
N LYS A 707 24.30 -6.94 -6.32
CA LYS A 707 22.90 -6.48 -6.37
C LYS A 707 22.72 -5.16 -7.13
N GLU A 708 23.61 -4.19 -6.93
CA GLU A 708 23.44 -2.84 -7.49
C GLU A 708 23.50 -2.79 -9.02
N HIS A 709 24.06 -3.81 -9.67
CA HIS A 709 24.19 -3.87 -11.13
C HIS A 709 23.11 -4.76 -11.80
N LEU A 710 22.51 -5.69 -11.05
CA LEU A 710 21.51 -6.63 -11.55
C LEU A 710 20.16 -5.93 -11.81
N PRO A 711 19.32 -6.46 -12.72
CA PRO A 711 19.59 -7.61 -13.59
C PRO A 711 20.38 -7.24 -14.86
N VAL A 712 20.85 -8.26 -15.57
CA VAL A 712 21.40 -8.12 -16.93
C VAL A 712 20.27 -7.74 -17.89
N ARG A 713 20.24 -6.49 -18.37
CA ARG A 713 19.24 -5.97 -19.32
C ARG A 713 19.68 -6.06 -20.76
N GLY A 714 20.99 -6.09 -20.99
CA GLY A 714 21.55 -6.23 -22.32
C GLY A 714 22.89 -6.93 -22.30
N LEU A 715 23.26 -7.50 -23.43
CA LEU A 715 24.55 -8.13 -23.65
C LEU A 715 25.09 -7.75 -25.02
N ALA A 716 26.34 -7.31 -25.05
CA ALA A 716 27.06 -6.96 -26.26
C ALA A 716 28.18 -7.98 -26.47
N VAL A 717 28.15 -8.71 -27.59
CA VAL A 717 29.12 -9.77 -27.91
C VAL A 717 29.93 -9.39 -29.14
N GLY A 718 31.24 -9.31 -28.99
CA GLY A 718 32.21 -8.93 -30.04
C GLY A 718 33.10 -10.08 -30.53
N ASP A 719 34.07 -9.76 -31.39
CA ASP A 719 34.98 -10.71 -32.05
C ASP A 719 34.30 -11.85 -32.83
N ILE A 720 33.06 -11.65 -33.33
CA ILE A 720 32.27 -12.66 -34.06
C ILE A 720 32.38 -12.58 -35.59
N ASN A 721 32.99 -11.51 -36.13
CA ASN A 721 33.14 -11.29 -37.57
C ASN A 721 34.45 -11.88 -38.14
N ARG A 722 35.34 -12.35 -37.27
CA ARG A 722 36.63 -12.93 -37.68
C ARG A 722 36.44 -14.36 -38.20
N SER A 723 37.16 -14.71 -39.27
CA SER A 723 37.09 -16.03 -39.90
C SER A 723 37.35 -17.17 -38.90
N GLY A 724 36.35 -18.03 -38.69
CA GLY A 724 36.41 -19.18 -37.80
C GLY A 724 36.12 -18.87 -36.33
N SER A 725 35.70 -17.64 -36.02
CA SER A 725 35.18 -17.25 -34.71
C SER A 725 33.74 -17.73 -34.56
N GLU A 726 33.47 -18.44 -33.47
CA GLU A 726 32.15 -18.88 -33.06
C GLU A 726 31.97 -18.53 -31.57
N ALA A 727 30.80 -18.02 -31.22
CA ALA A 727 30.47 -17.65 -29.85
C ALA A 727 29.05 -18.12 -29.50
N ALA A 728 28.82 -18.45 -28.23
CA ALA A 728 27.49 -18.68 -27.69
C ALA A 728 27.40 -18.11 -26.29
N TYR A 729 26.26 -17.55 -25.93
CA TYR A 729 26.05 -16.96 -24.61
C TYR A 729 24.78 -17.52 -23.96
N ARG A 730 24.74 -17.47 -22.64
CA ARG A 730 23.54 -17.76 -21.84
C ARG A 730 23.43 -16.75 -20.70
N VAL A 731 22.22 -16.24 -20.50
CA VAL A 731 21.86 -15.42 -19.33
C VAL A 731 20.73 -16.16 -18.63
N GLY A 732 20.94 -16.50 -17.36
CA GLY A 732 19.93 -17.18 -16.54
C GLY A 732 18.87 -16.22 -16.00
N PRO A 733 17.78 -16.74 -15.40
CA PRO A 733 16.80 -15.90 -14.71
C PRO A 733 17.45 -15.13 -13.55
N LEU A 734 16.87 -13.98 -13.19
CA LEU A 734 17.24 -13.30 -11.95
C LEU A 734 16.65 -14.08 -10.78
N GLN A 735 17.48 -14.42 -9.80
CA GLN A 735 17.09 -15.14 -8.60
C GLN A 735 17.42 -14.32 -7.37
N CYS A 736 16.42 -14.03 -6.54
CA CYS A 736 16.61 -13.29 -5.29
C CYS A 736 15.94 -14.04 -4.15
N TYR A 737 16.55 -14.09 -2.96
CA TYR A 737 15.91 -14.63 -1.76
C TYR A 737 16.08 -13.69 -0.57
N GLY A 738 15.30 -13.97 0.48
CA GLY A 738 15.30 -13.21 1.71
C GLY A 738 14.39 -11.99 1.63
N ASP A 739 14.07 -11.46 2.80
CA ASP A 739 13.21 -10.29 2.96
C ASP A 739 13.74 -9.46 4.14
N ASN A 740 14.60 -8.48 3.84
CA ASN A 740 15.19 -7.63 4.89
C ASN A 740 14.11 -6.87 5.68
N ASN A 741 12.95 -6.62 5.10
CA ASN A 741 11.85 -5.90 5.75
C ASN A 741 11.09 -6.77 6.76
N PHE A 742 11.11 -8.10 6.61
CA PHE A 742 10.41 -9.00 7.53
C PHE A 742 11.15 -9.12 8.86
N TRP A 743 12.49 -9.13 8.84
CA TRP A 743 13.33 -9.33 10.03
C TRP A 743 13.62 -8.04 10.80
N ASN A 744 13.56 -6.89 10.14
CA ASN A 744 13.75 -5.56 10.71
C ASN A 744 12.95 -5.34 12.02
N ALA A 745 13.66 -5.37 13.15
CA ALA A 745 13.08 -5.32 14.50
C ALA A 745 13.83 -4.40 15.47
N ALA A 746 13.11 -3.89 16.47
CA ALA A 746 13.69 -3.13 17.58
C ALA A 746 13.13 -3.59 18.93
N TYR A 747 14.00 -3.70 19.91
CA TYR A 747 13.68 -4.05 21.29
C TYR A 747 13.74 -2.84 22.22
N PHE A 748 12.62 -2.52 22.85
CA PHE A 748 12.43 -1.42 23.79
C PHE A 748 12.58 -1.93 25.23
N ASN A 749 13.68 -1.56 25.88
CA ASN A 749 14.01 -2.07 27.22
C ASN A 749 13.54 -1.16 28.37
N LYS A 750 13.03 0.04 28.05
CA LYS A 750 12.54 1.03 29.02
C LYS A 750 11.25 1.67 28.53
N GLU A 751 10.31 1.92 29.43
CA GLU A 751 9.05 2.64 29.13
C GLU A 751 9.26 4.10 28.72
N THR A 752 10.47 4.64 28.88
CA THR A 752 10.83 5.98 28.41
C THR A 752 11.56 5.98 27.08
N SER A 753 11.86 4.80 26.52
CA SER A 753 12.51 4.65 25.22
C SER A 753 11.49 4.75 24.09
N TYR A 754 11.90 5.34 22.97
CA TYR A 754 11.09 5.46 21.76
C TYR A 754 12.01 5.71 20.57
N LEU A 755 11.59 5.25 19.39
CA LEU A 755 12.16 5.65 18.11
C LEU A 755 11.36 6.83 17.56
N HIS A 756 12.02 7.69 16.77
CA HIS A 756 11.31 8.74 16.05
C HIS A 756 11.71 8.81 14.58
N PHE A 757 10.71 9.08 13.75
CA PHE A 757 10.80 9.17 12.30
C PHE A 757 10.20 10.50 11.81
N PRO A 758 10.44 10.88 10.54
CA PRO A 758 9.71 11.98 9.91
C PRO A 758 8.19 11.82 10.04
N THR A 759 7.47 12.93 9.93
CA THR A 759 6.00 12.96 10.00
C THR A 759 5.38 11.98 9.01
N PHE A 760 4.41 11.21 9.49
CA PHE A 760 3.67 10.28 8.65
C PHE A 760 2.72 11.03 7.71
N HIS A 761 2.79 10.73 6.41
CA HIS A 761 1.94 11.31 5.38
C HIS A 761 0.85 10.30 4.96
N GLY A 762 -0.28 10.32 5.68
CA GLY A 762 -1.44 9.45 5.46
C GLY A 762 -2.76 10.23 5.43
N GLU A 763 -2.81 11.32 4.65
CA GLU A 763 -3.89 12.31 4.69
C GLU A 763 -5.28 11.71 4.41
N LEU A 764 -5.42 10.92 3.34
CA LEU A 764 -6.69 10.31 2.92
C LEU A 764 -6.79 8.82 3.28
N SER A 765 -5.67 8.11 3.20
CA SER A 765 -5.54 6.69 3.53
C SER A 765 -4.28 6.48 4.37
N ALA A 766 -4.40 5.66 5.41
CA ALA A 766 -3.36 5.29 6.35
C ALA A 766 -3.46 3.78 6.64
N ASP A 767 -2.51 3.01 6.13
CA ASP A 767 -2.34 1.57 6.37
C ASP A 767 -1.10 1.35 7.22
N ILE A 768 -1.30 0.76 8.39
CA ILE A 768 -0.27 0.52 9.40
C ILE A 768 -0.27 -0.96 9.74
N SER A 769 0.85 -1.63 9.53
CA SER A 769 1.03 -3.04 9.91
C SER A 769 2.36 -3.26 10.61
N PHE A 770 2.35 -4.11 11.63
CA PHE A 770 3.55 -4.50 12.38
C PHE A 770 3.29 -5.77 13.20
N LEU A 771 4.37 -6.43 13.60
CA LEU A 771 4.33 -7.47 14.63
C LEU A 771 4.86 -6.93 15.96
N PHE A 772 4.31 -7.40 17.08
CA PHE A 772 4.82 -7.09 18.41
C PHE A 772 4.96 -8.33 19.28
N LYS A 773 5.86 -8.24 20.27
CA LYS A 773 6.06 -9.24 21.33
C LYS A 773 6.27 -8.52 22.65
N THR A 774 5.55 -8.88 23.71
CA THR A 774 5.64 -8.20 25.01
C THR A 774 5.18 -9.07 26.17
N SER A 775 5.61 -8.71 27.39
CA SER A 775 5.06 -9.17 28.68
C SER A 775 4.30 -8.06 29.41
N SER A 776 4.36 -6.82 28.92
CA SER A 776 3.68 -5.68 29.53
C SER A 776 2.17 -5.76 29.33
N SER A 777 1.40 -5.35 30.34
CA SER A 777 -0.06 -5.29 30.27
C SER A 777 -0.59 -4.12 29.42
N SER A 778 0.25 -3.14 29.09
CA SER A 778 -0.11 -1.97 28.31
C SER A 778 1.11 -1.29 27.67
N GLY A 779 0.90 -0.52 26.60
CA GLY A 779 1.97 0.27 25.99
C GLY A 779 1.54 0.92 24.67
N VAL A 780 2.14 2.05 24.31
CA VAL A 780 1.86 2.75 23.04
C VAL A 780 2.83 2.26 21.97
N PHE A 781 2.30 1.67 20.90
CA PHE A 781 3.10 1.19 19.78
C PHE A 781 3.55 2.32 18.87
N LEU A 782 2.65 3.26 18.57
CA LEU A 782 2.89 4.35 17.63
C LEU A 782 2.02 5.56 17.94
N GLU A 783 2.57 6.76 17.79
CA GLU A 783 1.89 8.05 17.94
C GLU A 783 2.42 9.10 16.96
N ASN A 784 1.53 9.79 16.25
CA ASN A 784 1.84 11.03 15.54
C ASN A 784 0.79 12.09 15.87
N LEU A 785 1.23 13.32 16.13
CA LEU A 785 0.38 14.44 16.53
C LEU A 785 0.31 15.52 15.44
N GLY A 786 -0.83 16.20 15.38
CA GLY A 786 -1.11 17.43 14.64
C GLY A 786 -1.50 18.56 15.60
N ILE A 787 -2.08 19.65 15.06
CA ILE A 787 -2.58 20.77 15.90
C ILE A 787 -3.84 20.35 16.66
N LYS A 788 -4.74 19.63 15.99
CA LYS A 788 -5.96 19.03 16.55
C LYS A 788 -5.96 17.53 16.27
N ASP A 789 -5.52 17.17 15.09
CA ASP A 789 -5.46 15.82 14.57
C ASP A 789 -4.43 14.96 15.31
N PHE A 790 -4.65 13.65 15.37
CA PHE A 790 -3.66 12.69 15.83
C PHE A 790 -3.98 11.30 15.31
N ILE A 791 -2.99 10.41 15.39
CA ILE A 791 -3.15 8.98 15.15
C ILE A 791 -2.32 8.20 16.18
N ARG A 792 -2.91 7.18 16.80
CA ARG A 792 -2.26 6.37 17.85
C ARG A 792 -2.75 4.92 17.84
N ILE A 793 -1.83 3.97 18.01
CA ILE A 793 -2.13 2.56 18.26
C ILE A 793 -1.48 2.15 19.58
N GLU A 794 -2.25 1.54 20.48
CA GLU A 794 -1.79 1.11 21.80
C GLU A 794 -2.39 -0.23 22.24
N LEU A 795 -1.65 -0.94 23.09
CA LEU A 795 -2.15 -2.03 23.92
C LEU A 795 -2.76 -1.38 25.16
N SER A 796 -4.09 -1.34 25.25
CA SER A 796 -4.81 -0.71 26.37
C SER A 796 -4.92 -1.65 27.58
N SER A 797 -4.94 -2.95 27.35
CA SER A 797 -4.95 -4.01 28.35
C SER A 797 -4.34 -5.29 27.77
N PRO A 798 -4.04 -6.32 28.59
CA PRO A 798 -3.46 -7.58 28.11
C PRO A 798 -4.22 -8.24 26.96
N THR A 799 -5.52 -8.01 26.80
CA THR A 799 -6.37 -8.64 25.77
C THR A 799 -6.89 -7.67 24.72
N GLN A 800 -6.51 -6.37 24.78
CA GLN A 800 -7.14 -5.33 23.97
C GLN A 800 -6.14 -4.41 23.29
N VAL A 801 -6.28 -4.29 21.96
CA VAL A 801 -5.56 -3.32 21.14
C VAL A 801 -6.55 -2.22 20.72
N LEU A 802 -6.11 -0.97 20.82
CA LEU A 802 -6.88 0.24 20.53
C LEU A 802 -6.20 1.05 19.43
N PHE A 803 -6.98 1.41 18.41
CA PHE A 803 -6.60 2.34 17.36
C PHE A 803 -7.45 3.62 17.50
N SER A 804 -6.79 4.76 17.74
CA SER A 804 -7.45 6.04 17.99
C SER A 804 -6.92 7.14 17.08
N PHE A 805 -7.80 8.02 16.61
CA PHE A 805 -7.43 9.12 15.73
C PHE A 805 -8.44 10.27 15.76
N ASP A 806 -8.01 11.47 15.38
CA ASP A 806 -8.87 12.63 15.09
C ASP A 806 -8.41 13.29 13.79
N VAL A 807 -9.38 13.62 12.93
CA VAL A 807 -9.18 14.31 11.64
C VAL A 807 -9.91 15.66 11.60
N GLY A 808 -10.32 16.18 12.75
CA GLY A 808 -11.12 17.39 12.91
C GLY A 808 -12.61 17.15 13.17
N ASN A 809 -13.06 15.89 13.20
CA ASN A 809 -14.44 15.51 13.55
C ASN A 809 -14.62 15.21 15.05
N GLY A 810 -13.54 15.20 15.83
CA GLY A 810 -13.48 14.68 17.18
C GLY A 810 -12.84 13.28 17.21
N PRO A 811 -12.35 12.83 18.38
CA PRO A 811 -11.63 11.58 18.52
C PRO A 811 -12.55 10.37 18.24
N LEU A 812 -12.06 9.45 17.42
CA LEU A 812 -12.68 8.17 17.10
C LEU A 812 -11.76 7.02 17.53
N GLU A 813 -12.37 5.91 17.96
CA GLU A 813 -11.67 4.74 18.47
C GLU A 813 -12.19 3.44 17.84
N VAL A 814 -11.28 2.56 17.44
CA VAL A 814 -11.53 1.21 16.95
C VAL A 814 -10.79 0.24 17.87
N LYS A 815 -11.52 -0.71 18.48
CA LYS A 815 -10.96 -1.63 19.47
C LYS A 815 -11.19 -3.08 19.07
N VAL A 816 -10.17 -3.91 19.27
CA VAL A 816 -10.25 -5.37 19.12
C VAL A 816 -9.94 -6.01 20.47
N GLU A 817 -10.85 -6.87 20.93
CA GLU A 817 -10.69 -7.63 22.16
C GLU A 817 -10.48 -9.11 21.82
N THR A 818 -9.47 -9.71 22.42
CA THR A 818 -9.02 -11.08 22.14
C THR A 818 -9.34 -11.99 23.33
N ALA A 819 -9.54 -13.28 23.06
CA ALA A 819 -9.91 -14.24 24.11
C ALA A 819 -8.72 -14.63 25.00
N SER A 820 -7.51 -14.61 24.45
CA SER A 820 -6.25 -14.88 25.14
C SER A 820 -5.46 -13.60 25.33
N ALA A 821 -4.64 -13.53 26.39
CA ALA A 821 -3.77 -12.40 26.61
C ALA A 821 -2.67 -12.32 25.52
N LEU A 822 -2.42 -11.11 25.03
CA LEU A 822 -1.45 -10.75 23.98
C LEU A 822 -0.06 -10.39 24.54
N ASN A 823 0.08 -10.40 25.87
CA ASN A 823 1.34 -10.17 26.56
C ASN A 823 1.97 -11.52 26.99
N ASP A 824 1.92 -12.50 26.11
CA ASP A 824 2.34 -13.89 26.34
C ASP A 824 3.78 -14.18 25.87
N GLU A 825 4.56 -13.14 25.57
CA GLU A 825 5.90 -13.22 24.98
C GLU A 825 5.94 -13.95 23.62
N ARG A 826 4.84 -13.92 22.86
CA ARG A 826 4.79 -14.39 21.46
C ARG A 826 4.55 -13.25 20.48
N TRP A 827 4.81 -13.52 19.21
CA TRP A 827 4.57 -12.56 18.13
C TRP A 827 3.09 -12.49 17.79
N HIS A 828 2.54 -11.27 17.87
CA HIS A 828 1.20 -10.93 17.44
C HIS A 828 1.26 -9.92 16.28
N HIS A 829 0.35 -10.06 15.32
CA HIS A 829 0.28 -9.23 14.12
C HIS A 829 -0.88 -8.23 14.22
N VAL A 830 -0.57 -6.94 14.08
CA VAL A 830 -1.56 -5.85 14.08
C VAL A 830 -1.63 -5.25 12.69
N ARG A 831 -2.85 -5.08 12.16
CA ARG A 831 -3.13 -4.32 10.95
C ARG A 831 -4.22 -3.29 11.24
N ALA A 832 -3.91 -2.02 11.04
CA ALA A 832 -4.83 -0.91 11.21
C ALA A 832 -4.90 -0.12 9.89
N GLU A 833 -6.12 0.09 9.39
CA GLU A 833 -6.36 0.88 8.19
C GLU A 833 -7.30 2.03 8.56
N ARG A 834 -7.03 3.23 8.09
CA ARG A 834 -7.95 4.35 8.07
C ARG A 834 -8.04 4.87 6.65
N ASN A 835 -9.24 4.97 6.10
CA ASN A 835 -9.49 5.61 4.82
C ASN A 835 -10.66 6.61 4.96
N VAL A 836 -11.04 7.25 3.86
CA VAL A 836 -12.12 8.25 3.85
C VAL A 836 -13.52 7.69 4.15
N LYS A 837 -13.70 6.36 4.13
CA LYS A 837 -14.98 5.68 4.39
C LYS A 837 -15.08 5.06 5.77
N GLU A 838 -13.99 4.51 6.27
CA GLU A 838 -13.95 3.77 7.52
C GLU A 838 -12.53 3.63 8.07
N ALA A 839 -12.46 3.28 9.34
CA ALA A 839 -11.25 2.79 9.99
C ALA A 839 -11.47 1.36 10.45
N SER A 840 -10.46 0.51 10.30
CA SER A 840 -10.49 -0.89 10.67
C SER A 840 -9.24 -1.30 11.46
N LEU A 841 -9.41 -2.29 12.33
CA LEU A 841 -8.34 -2.87 13.13
C LEU A 841 -8.48 -4.39 13.15
N TYR A 842 -7.38 -5.09 12.89
CA TYR A 842 -7.26 -6.54 12.94
C TYR A 842 -6.07 -6.94 13.81
N VAL A 843 -6.27 -7.96 14.65
CA VAL A 843 -5.23 -8.53 15.50
C VAL A 843 -5.20 -10.03 15.30
N ASP A 844 -4.08 -10.55 14.80
CA ASP A 844 -3.90 -11.95 14.40
C ASP A 844 -5.00 -12.44 13.45
N HIS A 845 -5.70 -13.51 13.85
CA HIS A 845 -6.83 -14.11 13.12
C HIS A 845 -8.18 -13.81 13.79
N HIS A 846 -8.23 -12.87 14.75
CA HIS A 846 -9.48 -12.49 15.39
C HIS A 846 -10.35 -11.65 14.45
N PRO A 847 -11.70 -11.68 14.62
CA PRO A 847 -12.59 -10.80 13.87
C PRO A 847 -12.18 -9.34 14.04
N GLY A 848 -11.95 -8.65 12.92
CA GLY A 848 -11.60 -7.23 12.94
C GLY A 848 -12.76 -6.34 13.36
N ALA A 849 -12.45 -5.17 13.87
CA ALA A 849 -13.41 -4.12 14.18
C ALA A 849 -13.38 -3.03 13.11
N VAL A 850 -14.53 -2.48 12.75
CA VAL A 850 -14.67 -1.44 11.72
C VAL A 850 -15.56 -0.30 12.23
N GLN A 851 -15.10 0.93 12.06
CA GLN A 851 -15.80 2.16 12.41
C GLN A 851 -16.00 3.02 11.16
N LYS A 852 -17.25 3.33 10.81
CA LYS A 852 -17.56 4.15 9.62
C LYS A 852 -17.21 5.62 9.85
N ALA A 853 -16.71 6.27 8.80
CA ALA A 853 -16.49 7.70 8.75
C ALA A 853 -17.82 8.47 8.53
N PRO A 854 -17.95 9.69 9.07
CA PRO A 854 -19.08 10.57 8.76
C PRO A 854 -19.13 10.95 7.27
N ALA A 855 -20.34 10.98 6.68
CA ALA A 855 -20.53 11.20 5.24
C ALA A 855 -20.05 12.58 4.71
N ASP A 856 -20.16 13.62 5.55
CA ASP A 856 -19.80 15.01 5.22
C ASP A 856 -18.84 15.61 6.27
N GLY A 857 -18.01 14.77 6.88
CA GLY A 857 -17.00 15.18 7.86
C GLY A 857 -15.65 15.57 7.21
N HIS A 858 -14.72 16.02 8.04
CA HIS A 858 -13.33 16.20 7.63
C HIS A 858 -12.69 14.85 7.25
N ILE A 859 -11.94 14.84 6.15
CA ILE A 859 -11.32 13.62 5.59
C ILE A 859 -9.80 13.64 5.57
N HIS A 860 -9.16 14.80 5.72
CA HIS A 860 -7.71 14.93 5.70
C HIS A 860 -7.15 14.81 7.11
N LEU A 861 -6.19 13.89 7.32
CA LEU A 861 -5.41 13.77 8.53
C LEU A 861 -4.17 14.67 8.44
N GLN A 862 -4.16 15.80 9.15
CA GLN A 862 -3.09 16.81 9.11
C GLN A 862 -2.15 16.68 10.32
N LEU A 863 -1.06 15.93 10.13
CA LEU A 863 -0.03 15.71 11.13
C LEU A 863 1.14 16.69 10.95
N ASN A 864 1.76 17.12 12.05
CA ASN A 864 2.88 18.08 12.00
C ASN A 864 4.04 17.71 12.94
N SER A 865 3.87 16.76 13.85
CA SER A 865 4.94 16.26 14.70
C SER A 865 5.75 15.17 14.01
N GLN A 866 6.91 14.84 14.58
CA GLN A 866 7.58 13.57 14.28
C GLN A 866 6.68 12.40 14.67
N LEU A 867 6.89 11.27 14.00
CA LEU A 867 6.27 10.00 14.34
C LEU A 867 7.06 9.35 15.48
N PHE A 868 6.38 8.97 16.56
CA PHE A 868 6.97 8.25 17.69
C PHE A 868 6.57 6.77 17.61
N VAL A 869 7.53 5.86 17.81
CA VAL A 869 7.35 4.41 17.81
C VAL A 869 7.88 3.84 19.11
N GLY A 870 7.09 2.98 19.75
CA GLY A 870 7.37 2.41 21.07
C GLY A 870 7.21 3.37 22.24
N GLY A 871 6.64 4.57 22.01
CA GLY A 871 6.31 5.52 23.06
C GLY A 871 5.65 6.79 22.56
N THR A 872 5.51 7.77 23.45
CA THR A 872 4.81 9.04 23.19
C THR A 872 5.75 10.24 23.25
N ALA A 873 5.32 11.37 22.67
CA ALA A 873 6.04 12.63 22.78
C ALA A 873 6.23 13.09 24.25
N SER A 874 5.30 12.71 25.14
CA SER A 874 5.34 13.05 26.57
C SER A 874 6.24 12.14 27.42
N ARG A 875 6.71 11.01 26.88
CA ARG A 875 7.51 9.98 27.60
C ARG A 875 6.82 9.39 28.85
N GLN A 876 5.51 9.48 28.94
CA GLN A 876 4.74 8.97 30.09
C GLN A 876 4.13 7.59 29.87
N LYS A 877 4.05 7.12 28.62
CA LYS A 877 3.46 5.82 28.25
C LYS A 877 4.27 5.18 27.13
N GLY A 878 5.32 4.42 27.47
CA GLY A 878 6.11 3.68 26.49
C GLY A 878 5.69 2.23 26.37
N PHE A 879 6.14 1.60 25.28
CA PHE A 879 6.05 0.18 25.06
C PHE A 879 7.32 -0.51 25.58
N LEU A 880 7.15 -1.70 26.15
CA LEU A 880 8.23 -2.60 26.54
C LEU A 880 8.09 -3.88 25.72
N GLY A 881 9.16 -4.33 25.07
CA GLY A 881 9.12 -5.51 24.22
C GLY A 881 9.68 -5.24 22.83
N CYS A 882 9.28 -6.04 21.84
CA CYS A 882 9.78 -5.93 20.48
C CYS A 882 8.69 -5.46 19.51
N ILE A 883 9.07 -4.61 18.55
CA ILE A 883 8.28 -4.28 17.36
C ILE A 883 9.09 -4.72 16.14
N ARG A 884 8.43 -5.38 15.18
CA ARG A 884 9.06 -5.91 13.96
C ARG A 884 8.22 -5.60 12.73
N SER A 885 8.89 -5.42 11.59
CA SER A 885 8.28 -5.22 10.28
C SER A 885 7.23 -4.10 10.27
N LEU A 886 7.57 -2.94 10.85
CA LEU A 886 6.68 -1.79 10.87
C LEU A 886 6.59 -1.16 9.48
N LYS A 887 5.39 -1.23 8.89
CA LYS A 887 5.06 -0.65 7.59
C LYS A 887 4.00 0.43 7.73
N LEU A 888 4.19 1.53 7.00
CA LEU A 888 3.25 2.64 6.89
C LEU A 888 3.02 2.96 5.40
N ASN A 889 1.78 2.82 4.92
CA ASN A 889 1.39 3.02 3.52
C ASN A 889 2.34 2.32 2.54
N GLY A 890 2.62 1.03 2.80
CA GLY A 890 3.54 0.24 1.97
C GLY A 890 5.03 0.47 2.20
N LYS A 891 5.42 1.53 2.92
CA LYS A 891 6.82 1.82 3.22
C LYS A 891 7.25 1.19 4.55
N THR A 892 8.23 0.29 4.49
CA THR A 892 8.90 -0.24 5.69
C THR A 892 9.78 0.84 6.32
N LEU A 893 9.64 1.06 7.62
CA LEU A 893 10.54 1.93 8.39
C LEU A 893 11.71 1.11 8.95
N ASP A 894 12.95 1.54 8.70
CA ASP A 894 14.14 0.87 9.24
C ASP A 894 14.23 1.09 10.76
N LEU A 895 13.89 0.06 11.53
CA LEU A 895 13.88 0.11 12.99
C LEU A 895 15.27 -0.18 13.55
N GLU A 896 16.05 -1.02 12.86
CA GLU A 896 17.37 -1.45 13.30
C GLU A 896 18.39 -0.31 13.23
N GLU A 897 18.49 0.36 12.07
CA GLU A 897 19.38 1.52 11.91
C GLU A 897 19.05 2.61 12.94
N ARG A 898 17.74 2.82 13.18
CA ARG A 898 17.30 3.82 14.16
C ARG A 898 17.56 3.39 15.61
N ALA A 899 17.47 2.09 15.90
CA ALA A 899 17.74 1.54 17.22
C ALA A 899 19.22 1.62 17.60
N GLU A 900 20.16 1.41 16.66
CA GLU A 900 21.61 1.48 16.91
C GLU A 900 22.04 2.81 17.56
N ILE A 901 21.38 3.89 17.16
CA ILE A 901 21.71 5.26 17.60
C ILE A 901 20.80 5.78 18.73
N THR A 902 19.82 4.99 19.19
CA THR A 902 18.82 5.43 20.17
C THR A 902 19.04 4.76 21.54
N PRO A 903 19.34 5.54 22.61
CA PRO A 903 19.52 4.97 23.95
C PRO A 903 18.25 4.29 24.49
N GLY A 904 18.41 3.06 25.00
CA GLY A 904 17.28 2.29 25.57
C GLY A 904 16.49 1.48 24.54
N VAL A 905 16.91 1.50 23.27
CA VAL A 905 16.43 0.62 22.22
C VAL A 905 17.62 -0.16 21.67
N THR A 906 17.45 -1.45 21.37
CA THR A 906 18.50 -2.25 20.72
C THR A 906 17.97 -2.86 19.42
N PRO A 907 18.80 -2.96 18.37
CA PRO A 907 18.42 -3.64 17.12
C PRO A 907 18.09 -5.12 17.37
N GLY A 908 17.17 -5.65 16.56
CA GLY A 908 16.69 -7.02 16.68
C GLY A 908 15.75 -7.24 17.86
N CYS A 909 15.41 -8.51 18.10
CA CYS A 909 14.59 -8.91 19.23
C CYS A 909 15.20 -10.16 19.92
N PRO A 910 15.71 -10.05 21.15
CA PRO A 910 16.34 -11.18 21.81
C PRO A 910 15.36 -12.33 22.13
N GLY A 911 15.89 -13.56 22.17
CA GLY A 911 15.19 -14.74 22.68
C GLY A 911 14.57 -15.66 21.62
N HIS A 912 15.26 -15.94 20.51
CA HIS A 912 14.82 -16.98 19.57
C HIS A 912 15.11 -18.39 20.12
N CYS A 913 16.27 -18.60 20.72
CA CYS A 913 16.66 -19.89 21.31
C CYS A 913 15.86 -20.26 22.54
N SER A 914 15.30 -19.31 23.29
CA SER A 914 14.40 -19.63 24.40
C SER A 914 13.06 -20.21 23.93
N SER A 915 12.62 -19.84 22.72
CA SER A 915 11.36 -20.32 22.13
C SER A 915 11.55 -21.53 21.23
N TYR A 916 12.69 -21.62 20.54
CA TYR A 916 12.93 -22.57 19.46
C TYR A 916 14.16 -23.46 19.66
N GLY A 917 14.88 -23.32 20.77
CA GLY A 917 16.09 -24.11 21.05
C GLY A 917 15.84 -25.62 21.03
N ASP A 918 14.64 -26.06 21.39
CA ASP A 918 14.22 -27.47 21.34
C ASP A 918 14.13 -28.02 19.91
N LEU A 919 14.06 -27.16 18.88
CA LEU A 919 14.13 -27.59 17.49
C LEU A 919 15.54 -28.06 17.09
N CYS A 920 16.59 -27.65 17.81
CA CYS A 920 17.93 -28.18 17.61
C CYS A 920 18.03 -29.61 18.14
N GLN A 921 17.96 -30.58 17.23
CA GLN A 921 17.97 -32.00 17.56
C GLN A 921 19.39 -32.50 17.87
N ASN A 922 19.49 -33.71 18.43
CA ASN A 922 20.75 -34.44 18.61
C ASN A 922 21.88 -33.63 19.30
N HIS A 923 21.54 -32.87 20.33
CA HIS A 923 22.46 -32.02 21.10
C HIS A 923 23.15 -30.92 20.27
N GLY A 924 22.51 -30.45 19.18
CA GLY A 924 22.90 -29.20 18.53
C GLY A 924 22.73 -28.02 19.48
N SER A 925 23.72 -27.11 19.53
CA SER A 925 23.61 -25.90 20.35
C SER A 925 22.80 -24.87 19.59
N CYS A 926 21.70 -24.39 20.17
CA CYS A 926 21.01 -23.24 19.60
C CYS A 926 21.88 -21.98 19.75
N VAL A 927 22.09 -21.27 18.64
CA VAL A 927 22.84 -20.02 18.58
C VAL A 927 21.88 -18.94 18.10
N GLU A 928 21.76 -17.88 18.90
CA GLU A 928 20.99 -16.69 18.53
C GLU A 928 21.63 -16.03 17.32
N ASP A 929 20.80 -15.67 16.35
CA ASP A 929 21.19 -14.92 15.16
C ASP A 929 20.35 -13.65 15.05
N HIS A 930 20.87 -12.64 14.34
CA HIS A 930 20.20 -11.35 14.13
C HIS A 930 18.83 -11.50 13.44
N SER A 931 18.68 -12.51 12.57
CA SER A 931 17.45 -12.85 11.85
C SER A 931 16.80 -14.15 12.34
N GLY A 932 17.11 -14.63 13.56
CA GLY A 932 16.46 -15.81 14.13
C GLY A 932 17.36 -16.66 15.03
N PHE A 933 17.37 -17.96 14.80
CA PHE A 933 18.27 -18.89 15.48
C PHE A 933 18.84 -19.89 14.47
N THR A 934 20.05 -20.36 14.76
CA THR A 934 20.69 -21.44 14.02
C THR A 934 21.07 -22.55 14.98
N CYS A 935 21.09 -23.80 14.50
CA CYS A 935 21.57 -24.92 15.29
C CYS A 935 23.03 -25.21 14.94
N ASP A 936 23.94 -24.91 15.85
CA ASP A 936 25.34 -25.29 15.72
C ASP A 936 25.49 -26.79 15.96
N CYS A 937 25.68 -27.52 14.86
CA CYS A 937 25.92 -28.96 14.87
C CYS A 937 27.41 -29.31 14.96
N SER A 938 28.34 -28.35 15.09
CA SER A 938 29.79 -28.57 14.91
C SER A 938 30.36 -29.65 15.84
N LEU A 939 29.88 -29.70 17.09
CA LEU A 939 30.29 -30.66 18.11
C LEU A 939 29.48 -31.96 18.10
N SER A 940 28.51 -32.10 17.18
CA SER A 940 27.70 -33.30 17.04
C SER A 940 28.06 -34.10 15.77
N PRO A 941 27.86 -35.42 15.78
CA PRO A 941 28.04 -36.28 14.61
C PRO A 941 26.89 -36.16 13.59
N PHE A 942 26.08 -35.10 13.68
CA PHE A 942 24.91 -34.84 12.83
C PHE A 942 25.08 -33.51 12.05
N THR A 943 24.24 -33.31 11.04
CA THR A 943 24.24 -32.15 10.13
C THR A 943 22.81 -31.71 9.79
N GLY A 944 22.66 -30.72 8.92
CA GLY A 944 21.35 -30.14 8.54
C GLY A 944 20.96 -28.96 9.43
N THR A 945 19.96 -28.20 9.00
CA THR A 945 19.50 -26.95 9.63
C THR A 945 19.16 -27.07 11.12
N PHE A 946 18.66 -28.24 11.51
CA PHE A 946 18.27 -28.58 12.89
C PHE A 946 19.08 -29.73 13.49
N CYS A 947 20.26 -30.03 12.94
CA CYS A 947 21.10 -31.16 13.35
C CYS A 947 20.40 -32.53 13.27
N HIS A 948 19.48 -32.71 12.33
CA HIS A 948 18.65 -33.92 12.18
C HIS A 948 19.19 -34.95 11.17
N LYS A 949 20.19 -34.59 10.35
CA LYS A 949 20.75 -35.46 9.30
C LYS A 949 21.99 -36.22 9.81
N ASP A 950 21.90 -37.54 9.85
CA ASP A 950 23.02 -38.42 10.22
C ASP A 950 24.21 -38.26 9.27
N VAL A 951 25.43 -38.18 9.82
CA VAL A 951 26.65 -38.27 9.02
C VAL A 951 27.06 -39.72 8.90
N SER A 952 27.09 -40.23 7.66
CA SER A 952 27.47 -41.61 7.37
C SER A 952 28.33 -41.75 6.13
N ALA A 953 29.19 -42.77 6.14
CA ALA A 953 30.01 -43.12 5.00
C ALA A 953 30.10 -44.64 4.80
N PHE A 954 30.28 -45.03 3.54
CA PHE A 954 30.53 -46.40 3.14
C PHE A 954 32.04 -46.65 3.02
N PHE A 955 32.49 -47.74 3.61
CA PHE A 955 33.88 -48.20 3.64
C PHE A 955 34.05 -49.42 2.73
N LYS A 956 35.09 -49.36 1.89
CA LYS A 956 35.52 -50.48 1.03
C LYS A 956 36.75 -51.16 1.65
N PRO A 957 37.11 -52.38 1.21
CA PRO A 957 38.36 -53.01 1.62
C PRO A 957 39.55 -52.07 1.38
N GLY A 958 40.35 -51.82 2.42
CA GLY A 958 41.49 -50.90 2.37
C GLY A 958 41.16 -49.42 2.64
N THR A 959 39.90 -49.06 2.87
CA THR A 959 39.53 -47.70 3.31
C THR A 959 39.69 -47.57 4.83
N SER A 960 40.39 -46.55 5.31
CA SER A 960 40.45 -46.21 6.74
C SER A 960 40.48 -44.70 6.98
N VAL A 961 39.89 -44.28 8.10
CA VAL A 961 39.86 -42.89 8.55
C VAL A 961 40.67 -42.80 9.85
N THR A 962 41.74 -42.01 9.82
CA THR A 962 42.60 -41.77 10.98
C THR A 962 42.44 -40.34 11.45
N TYR A 963 42.06 -40.14 12.71
CA TYR A 963 42.01 -38.83 13.35
C TYR A 963 43.16 -38.70 14.34
N THR A 964 43.98 -37.67 14.18
CA THR A 964 45.15 -37.42 15.03
C THR A 964 44.87 -36.24 15.96
N PHE A 965 44.77 -36.48 17.27
CA PHE A 965 44.55 -35.43 18.27
C PHE A 965 45.73 -34.43 18.26
N LYS A 966 45.45 -33.13 18.05
CA LYS A 966 46.43 -32.03 18.11
C LYS A 966 46.17 -31.13 19.31
N GLU A 967 47.22 -30.63 19.97
CA GLU A 967 47.11 -29.67 21.08
C GLU A 967 46.48 -28.33 20.64
N PRO A 968 45.69 -27.66 21.50
CA PRO A 968 45.34 -26.26 21.29
C PRO A 968 46.54 -25.36 21.56
N TYR A 969 46.99 -24.64 20.53
CA TYR A 969 48.02 -23.60 20.61
C TYR A 969 47.59 -22.51 21.63
N LYS A 970 48.26 -22.44 22.80
CA LYS A 970 48.09 -21.30 23.72
C LYS A 970 48.91 -20.10 23.22
N LEU A 971 48.23 -19.12 22.63
CA LEU A 971 48.82 -17.83 22.29
C LEU A 971 48.90 -16.92 23.55
N ASN A 972 49.98 -17.04 24.33
CA ASN A 972 50.65 -15.94 25.06
C ASN A 972 51.61 -16.45 26.17
N ARG A 973 52.93 -16.34 25.94
CA ARG A 973 53.83 -15.59 26.85
C ARG A 973 55.26 -15.50 26.29
N ASN A 974 55.88 -14.36 26.60
CA ASN A 974 57.19 -13.89 26.17
C ASN A 974 58.36 -14.85 26.41
N VAL A 975 59.36 -14.65 25.54
CA VAL A 975 60.72 -15.23 25.46
C VAL A 975 61.40 -15.47 26.81
N SER A 976 61.80 -16.72 27.05
CA SER A 976 63.17 -17.19 27.43
C SER A 976 63.14 -18.45 28.30
N ALA A 977 63.45 -19.62 27.71
CA ALA A 977 64.16 -20.76 28.31
C ALA A 977 64.13 -21.96 27.35
N GLN A 978 65.22 -22.73 27.36
CA GLN A 978 65.51 -23.84 26.47
C GLN A 978 64.50 -24.99 26.53
N SER A 979 64.28 -25.57 25.34
CA SER A 979 63.77 -26.91 25.03
C SER A 979 63.60 -27.91 26.18
N SER A 980 62.35 -28.28 26.46
CA SER A 980 61.92 -29.68 26.56
C SER A 980 60.42 -29.77 26.29
N SER A 981 60.07 -30.44 25.19
CA SER A 981 58.69 -30.75 24.79
C SER A 981 58.12 -31.80 25.74
N ILE A 982 57.33 -31.37 26.71
CA ILE A 982 56.55 -32.27 27.57
C ILE A 982 55.12 -32.26 27.01
N TYR A 983 54.81 -33.31 26.23
CA TYR A 983 53.46 -33.60 25.73
C TYR A 983 52.46 -33.59 26.89
N SER A 984 51.33 -32.90 26.73
CA SER A 984 50.24 -32.97 27.69
C SER A 984 49.34 -34.18 27.42
N ASP A 985 49.12 -34.98 28.47
CA ASP A 985 48.53 -36.32 28.46
C ASP A 985 47.04 -36.37 28.06
N LEU A 986 46.72 -37.06 26.95
CA LEU A 986 45.40 -37.68 26.76
C LEU A 986 45.42 -39.04 27.48
N THR A 987 44.98 -39.05 28.73
CA THR A 987 44.67 -40.30 29.45
C THR A 987 43.26 -40.75 29.06
N LEU A 988 43.10 -42.02 28.71
CA LEU A 988 41.80 -42.63 28.46
C LEU A 988 41.00 -42.68 29.78
N ARG A 989 40.12 -41.68 30.02
CA ARG A 989 39.34 -41.53 31.27
C ARG A 989 37.95 -40.99 30.99
N GLY A 990 36.91 -41.77 31.28
CA GLY A 990 35.51 -41.28 31.24
C GLY A 990 34.99 -41.08 29.84
N GLU A 991 35.14 -42.09 28.98
CA GLU A 991 34.82 -41.99 27.55
C GLU A 991 33.34 -42.20 27.25
N ASN A 992 32.79 -41.34 26.38
CA ASN A 992 31.54 -41.57 25.68
C ASN A 992 31.84 -41.89 24.21
N VAL A 993 31.69 -43.15 23.83
CA VAL A 993 31.86 -43.59 22.44
C VAL A 993 30.50 -43.98 21.90
N SER A 994 30.08 -43.35 20.79
CA SER A 994 28.90 -43.77 20.05
C SER A 994 29.23 -43.96 18.58
N LEU A 995 28.71 -45.05 18.01
CA LEU A 995 28.77 -45.30 16.57
C LEU A 995 27.61 -46.19 16.15
N SER A 996 27.15 -46.02 14.92
CA SER A 996 26.23 -46.94 14.27
C SER A 996 26.92 -47.60 13.09
N PHE A 997 26.66 -48.88 12.87
CA PHE A 997 27.30 -49.63 11.80
C PHE A 997 26.34 -50.60 11.13
N ARG A 998 26.60 -50.87 9.85
CA ARG A 998 25.93 -51.89 9.05
C ARG A 998 26.96 -52.68 8.27
N THR A 999 27.09 -53.97 8.58
CA THR A 999 28.05 -54.85 7.90
C THR A 999 27.54 -56.29 7.85
N SER A 1000 28.03 -57.05 6.88
CA SER A 1000 27.93 -58.51 6.81
C SER A 1000 29.28 -59.20 7.03
N GLN A 1001 30.32 -58.44 7.40
CA GLN A 1001 31.68 -58.93 7.62
C GLN A 1001 31.92 -59.27 9.10
N ALA A 1002 32.44 -60.47 9.36
CA ALA A 1002 32.93 -60.90 10.68
C ALA A 1002 34.18 -61.80 10.50
N PRO A 1003 35.28 -61.58 11.23
CA PRO A 1003 35.51 -60.50 12.20
C PRO A 1003 35.76 -59.15 11.50
N ALA A 1004 35.49 -58.04 12.21
CA ALA A 1004 35.69 -56.69 11.69
C ALA A 1004 36.04 -55.69 12.80
N LEU A 1005 37.02 -54.82 12.57
CA LEU A 1005 37.37 -53.72 13.49
C LEU A 1005 36.53 -52.48 13.15
N LEU A 1006 35.77 -51.96 14.11
CA LEU A 1006 34.86 -50.81 13.90
C LEU A 1006 35.48 -49.49 14.36
N LEU A 1007 36.13 -49.50 15.52
CA LEU A 1007 36.83 -48.35 16.08
C LEU A 1007 38.06 -48.83 16.85
N TYR A 1008 39.17 -48.12 16.70
CA TYR A 1008 40.38 -48.32 17.49
C TYR A 1008 40.90 -46.97 17.96
N VAL A 1009 41.08 -46.84 19.26
CA VAL A 1009 41.65 -45.67 19.92
C VAL A 1009 42.84 -46.13 20.73
N SER A 1010 43.97 -45.45 20.59
CA SER A 1010 45.19 -45.75 21.34
C SER A 1010 45.81 -44.48 21.89
N SER A 1011 46.29 -44.55 23.12
CA SER A 1011 47.10 -43.50 23.75
C SER A 1011 48.60 -43.76 23.53
N TYR A 1012 49.41 -42.74 23.81
CA TYR A 1012 50.88 -42.87 23.80
C TYR A 1012 51.38 -43.91 24.82
N TYR A 1013 50.62 -44.17 25.90
CA TYR A 1013 50.99 -45.08 26.99
C TYR A 1013 50.61 -46.55 26.76
N ARG A 1014 50.30 -46.93 25.50
CA ARG A 1014 49.76 -48.25 25.11
C ARG A 1014 48.44 -48.61 25.78
N GLU A 1015 47.72 -47.62 26.27
CA GLU A 1015 46.33 -47.82 26.61
C GLU A 1015 45.53 -47.82 25.31
N PHE A 1016 44.58 -48.72 25.17
CA PHE A 1016 43.77 -48.77 23.96
C PHE A 1016 42.35 -49.22 24.26
N LEU A 1017 41.45 -48.80 23.38
CA LEU A 1017 40.06 -49.22 23.31
C LEU A 1017 39.79 -49.66 21.87
N ALA A 1018 39.35 -50.90 21.70
CA ALA A 1018 39.01 -51.48 20.41
C ALA A 1018 37.58 -52.02 20.44
N VAL A 1019 36.74 -51.51 19.54
CA VAL A 1019 35.38 -52.00 19.31
C VAL A 1019 35.40 -52.85 18.04
N LEU A 1020 35.10 -54.14 18.16
CA LEU A 1020 35.22 -55.09 17.06
C LEU A 1020 34.12 -56.15 17.07
N LEU A 1021 33.83 -56.71 15.90
CA LEU A 1021 33.04 -57.93 15.75
C LEU A 1021 33.98 -59.13 15.74
N ASN A 1022 33.72 -60.10 16.62
CA ASN A 1022 34.50 -61.34 16.65
C ASN A 1022 34.12 -62.28 15.50
N ARG A 1023 34.76 -63.46 15.42
CA ARG A 1023 34.51 -64.42 14.32
C ARG A 1023 33.07 -64.95 14.26
N ASN A 1024 32.34 -64.86 15.36
CA ASN A 1024 30.94 -65.27 15.45
C ASN A 1024 29.98 -64.08 15.21
N GLY A 1025 30.52 -62.91 14.88
CA GLY A 1025 29.77 -61.68 14.64
C GLY A 1025 29.18 -61.05 15.91
N HIS A 1026 29.65 -61.43 17.09
CA HIS A 1026 29.28 -60.75 18.34
C HIS A 1026 30.18 -59.54 18.57
N LEU A 1027 29.65 -58.51 19.22
CA LEU A 1027 30.39 -57.31 19.58
C LEU A 1027 31.30 -57.59 20.78
N ASP A 1028 32.60 -57.46 20.57
CA ASP A 1028 33.64 -57.51 21.59
C ASP A 1028 34.22 -56.08 21.74
N VAL A 1029 34.32 -55.60 22.97
CA VAL A 1029 35.05 -54.39 23.32
C VAL A 1029 36.30 -54.82 24.08
N LYS A 1030 37.46 -54.74 23.43
CA LYS A 1030 38.75 -55.08 24.01
C LYS A 1030 39.43 -53.78 24.45
N TYR A 1031 39.77 -53.67 25.73
CA TYR A 1031 40.42 -52.48 26.25
C TYR A 1031 41.60 -52.83 27.15
N LYS A 1032 42.56 -51.91 27.21
CA LYS A 1032 43.68 -51.91 28.14
C LYS A 1032 43.82 -50.49 28.65
N LEU A 1033 43.34 -50.23 29.86
CA LEU A 1033 43.35 -48.88 30.47
C LEU A 1033 44.49 -48.67 31.47
N GLN A 1034 45.29 -49.72 31.74
CA GLN A 1034 46.45 -49.66 32.62
C GLN A 1034 47.59 -50.49 32.02
N HIS A 1035 48.82 -49.97 32.08
CA HIS A 1035 50.00 -50.62 31.50
C HIS A 1035 50.26 -52.04 32.07
N ASN A 1036 50.04 -52.21 33.39
CA ASN A 1036 50.35 -53.43 34.16
C ASN A 1036 49.22 -54.47 34.21
N ARG A 1037 48.12 -54.29 33.47
CA ARG A 1037 47.04 -55.29 33.35
C ARG A 1037 46.97 -55.86 31.93
N ASP A 1038 46.58 -57.13 31.84
CA ASP A 1038 46.23 -57.74 30.57
C ASP A 1038 44.98 -57.06 29.99
N ALA A 1039 44.85 -57.09 28.66
CA ALA A 1039 43.69 -56.51 27.99
C ALA A 1039 42.41 -57.26 28.40
N GLU A 1040 41.43 -56.52 28.89
CA GLU A 1040 40.12 -57.07 29.25
C GLU A 1040 39.23 -57.06 28.00
N VAL A 1041 38.42 -58.11 27.83
CA VAL A 1041 37.46 -58.23 26.72
C VAL A 1041 36.06 -58.29 27.31
N PHE A 1042 35.28 -57.26 27.05
CA PHE A 1042 33.85 -57.29 27.29
C PHE A 1042 33.16 -57.85 26.04
N ARG A 1043 32.45 -58.97 26.18
CA ARG A 1043 31.61 -59.52 25.11
C ARG A 1043 30.17 -59.17 25.37
N ALA A 1044 29.55 -58.45 24.44
CA ALA A 1044 28.12 -58.18 24.53
C ALA A 1044 27.33 -59.48 24.36
N SER A 1045 26.45 -59.78 25.31
CA SER A 1045 25.50 -60.89 25.24
C SER A 1045 24.47 -60.59 24.15
N GLY A 1046 24.59 -61.19 22.96
CA GLY A 1046 23.72 -60.83 21.84
C GLY A 1046 23.75 -61.81 20.67
N ARG A 1047 22.91 -61.54 19.67
CA ARG A 1047 22.88 -62.23 18.37
C ARG A 1047 24.00 -61.72 17.46
N ASN A 1048 24.32 -62.46 16.39
CA ASN A 1048 25.25 -62.01 15.36
C ASN A 1048 24.81 -60.65 14.76
N LEU A 1049 25.65 -59.63 14.92
CA LEU A 1049 25.44 -58.25 14.46
C LEU A 1049 26.00 -57.99 13.05
N ALA A 1050 26.79 -58.92 12.48
CA ALA A 1050 27.21 -58.91 11.08
C ALA A 1050 26.09 -59.45 10.16
N ASN A 1051 24.87 -58.98 10.35
CA ASN A 1051 23.66 -59.47 9.67
C ASN A 1051 23.17 -58.55 8.55
N GLY A 1052 23.92 -57.50 8.21
CA GLY A 1052 23.56 -56.52 7.19
C GLY A 1052 22.44 -55.56 7.60
N GLN A 1053 22.03 -55.50 8.88
CA GLN A 1053 21.15 -54.47 9.44
C GLN A 1053 21.95 -53.35 10.13
N LEU A 1054 21.33 -52.19 10.36
CA LEU A 1054 21.95 -51.07 11.08
C LEU A 1054 21.85 -51.31 12.59
N HIS A 1055 23.00 -51.29 13.27
CA HIS A 1055 23.12 -51.43 14.72
C HIS A 1055 23.75 -50.18 15.32
N ARG A 1056 23.40 -49.84 16.57
CA ARG A 1056 23.98 -48.71 17.31
C ARG A 1056 24.71 -49.22 18.55
N VAL A 1057 25.90 -48.69 18.79
CA VAL A 1057 26.78 -49.01 19.92
C VAL A 1057 27.06 -47.73 20.69
N ASN A 1058 26.76 -47.72 22.00
CA ASN A 1058 27.06 -46.65 22.92
C ASN A 1058 27.85 -47.21 24.12
N LEU A 1059 29.00 -46.60 24.45
CA LEU A 1059 29.86 -46.96 25.59
C LEU A 1059 29.98 -45.73 26.49
N ILE A 1060 29.75 -45.90 27.80
CA ILE A 1060 29.82 -44.83 28.82
C ILE A 1060 30.58 -45.37 30.04
N GLU A 1061 31.61 -44.66 30.52
CA GLU A 1061 32.38 -45.03 31.71
C GLU A 1061 32.16 -44.06 32.89
N THR A 1062 32.05 -44.55 34.14
CA THR A 1062 31.93 -43.72 35.37
C THR A 1062 33.05 -44.02 36.39
N GLN A 1063 33.99 -43.06 36.51
CA GLN A 1063 35.07 -42.78 37.50
C GLN A 1063 35.58 -43.86 38.51
N THR A 1064 36.90 -44.11 38.55
CA THR A 1064 37.81 -43.86 39.74
C THR A 1064 39.32 -44.12 39.49
N GLN A 1065 40.13 -43.09 39.84
CA GLN A 1065 41.60 -42.85 40.07
C GLN A 1065 42.74 -43.92 39.91
N LEU A 1066 43.92 -43.51 39.36
CA LEU A 1066 45.28 -43.26 39.99
C LEU A 1066 46.49 -43.36 38.99
N PHE A 1067 47.73 -43.08 39.44
CA PHE A 1067 48.90 -42.42 38.75
C PHE A 1067 50.13 -43.31 38.31
N LEU A 1068 50.97 -42.74 37.38
CA LEU A 1068 52.46 -42.86 37.11
C LEU A 1068 53.09 -43.86 36.06
N ILE A 1069 53.73 -43.24 35.03
CA ILE A 1069 55.04 -43.39 34.30
C ILE A 1069 55.57 -44.71 33.66
N ALA A 1070 55.64 -44.65 32.31
CA ALA A 1070 56.61 -45.07 31.24
C ALA A 1070 57.24 -46.49 31.09
N GLU A 1071 57.06 -47.12 29.89
CA GLU A 1071 58.05 -47.23 28.77
C GLU A 1071 57.43 -47.81 27.45
N SER A 1072 58.09 -47.58 26.31
CA SER A 1072 57.58 -47.55 24.91
C SER A 1072 57.25 -48.88 24.21
N GLY A 1073 56.28 -48.92 23.27
CA GLY A 1073 56.26 -49.84 22.10
C GLY A 1073 54.89 -50.36 21.57
N GLU A 1074 54.96 -51.30 20.62
CA GLU A 1074 54.02 -51.69 19.53
C GLU A 1074 52.53 -52.04 19.85
N VAL A 1075 51.69 -51.91 18.81
CA VAL A 1075 50.25 -52.28 18.74
C VAL A 1075 50.06 -53.78 19.01
N ASP A 1076 48.99 -54.15 19.73
CA ASP A 1076 48.62 -55.55 20.00
C ASP A 1076 48.55 -56.36 18.69
N PRO A 1077 49.29 -57.49 18.56
CA PRO A 1077 49.43 -58.22 17.30
C PRO A 1077 48.12 -58.87 16.80
N GLU A 1078 47.14 -59.09 17.67
CA GLU A 1078 45.81 -59.60 17.29
C GLU A 1078 44.97 -58.49 16.65
N ILE A 1079 45.03 -57.27 17.19
CA ILE A 1079 44.37 -56.08 16.63
C ILE A 1079 45.02 -55.68 15.31
N ALA A 1080 46.36 -55.72 15.22
CA ALA A 1080 47.08 -55.46 13.97
C ALA A 1080 46.64 -56.42 12.84
N ARG A 1081 46.39 -57.70 13.17
CA ARG A 1081 45.88 -58.70 12.22
C ARG A 1081 44.44 -58.43 11.77
N LEU A 1082 43.59 -57.92 12.66
CA LEU A 1082 42.22 -57.52 12.33
C LEU A 1082 42.18 -56.21 11.52
N ASN A 1083 43.06 -55.26 11.82
CA ASN A 1083 43.18 -54.00 11.10
C ASN A 1083 43.61 -54.25 9.63
N ALA A 1084 44.47 -55.25 9.40
CA ALA A 1084 44.87 -55.69 8.05
C ALA A 1084 43.72 -56.29 7.21
N LEU A 1085 42.64 -56.78 7.84
CA LEU A 1085 41.45 -57.28 7.12
C LEU A 1085 40.55 -56.14 6.62
N GLY A 1086 40.70 -54.93 7.18
CA GLY A 1086 39.87 -53.76 6.89
C GLY A 1086 38.41 -53.91 7.32
N PHE A 1087 37.64 -52.82 7.23
CA PHE A 1087 36.20 -52.82 7.45
C PHE A 1087 35.47 -52.58 6.13
N THR A 1088 34.50 -53.45 5.82
CA THR A 1088 33.59 -53.28 4.68
C THR A 1088 32.16 -53.14 5.20
N GLY A 1089 31.51 -52.03 4.87
CA GLY A 1089 30.18 -51.72 5.38
C GLY A 1089 29.97 -50.23 5.52
N CYS A 1090 28.93 -49.85 6.26
CA CYS A 1090 28.60 -48.45 6.49
C CYS A 1090 28.80 -48.09 7.95
N LEU A 1091 29.47 -46.98 8.24
CA LEU A 1091 29.55 -46.37 9.55
C LEU A 1091 28.76 -45.06 9.55
N SER A 1092 28.03 -44.80 10.62
CA SER A 1092 27.20 -43.62 10.82
C SER A 1092 27.34 -43.10 12.25
N VAL A 1093 27.22 -41.79 12.44
CA VAL A 1093 27.19 -41.17 13.77
C VAL A 1093 28.40 -41.55 14.64
N VAL A 1094 29.61 -41.55 14.07
CA VAL A 1094 30.84 -41.93 14.79
C VAL A 1094 31.32 -40.76 15.64
N GLN A 1095 31.21 -40.91 16.95
CA GLN A 1095 31.59 -39.91 17.95
C GLN A 1095 32.46 -40.53 19.05
N PHE A 1096 33.54 -39.83 19.36
CA PHE A 1096 34.43 -40.11 20.49
C PHE A 1096 34.52 -38.85 21.35
N ASN A 1097 33.91 -38.88 22.55
CA ASN A 1097 33.72 -37.71 23.40
C ASN A 1097 33.04 -36.56 22.64
N SER A 1098 33.70 -35.40 22.49
CA SER A 1098 33.20 -34.26 21.70
C SER A 1098 33.65 -34.25 20.24
N ILE A 1099 34.38 -35.29 19.79
CA ILE A 1099 34.97 -35.33 18.45
C ILE A 1099 34.13 -36.25 17.56
N SER A 1100 33.89 -35.81 16.31
CA SER A 1100 33.21 -36.59 15.28
C SER A 1100 34.16 -36.88 14.11
N PRO A 1101 35.05 -37.90 14.21
CA PRO A 1101 36.10 -38.16 13.22
C PRO A 1101 35.58 -38.36 11.80
N LEU A 1102 34.44 -39.04 11.66
CA LEU A 1102 33.84 -39.33 10.36
C LEU A 1102 33.31 -38.07 9.67
N LYS A 1103 32.75 -37.14 10.45
CA LYS A 1103 32.28 -35.84 9.96
C LYS A 1103 33.45 -34.96 9.51
N ALA A 1104 34.53 -34.93 10.29
CA ALA A 1104 35.74 -34.21 9.91
C ALA A 1104 36.38 -34.80 8.64
N ALA A 1105 36.38 -36.12 8.46
CA ALA A 1105 36.89 -36.79 7.26
C ALA A 1105 36.11 -36.46 5.98
N LEU A 1106 34.79 -36.28 6.07
CA LEU A 1106 33.95 -35.96 4.92
C LEU A 1106 33.98 -34.47 4.56
N LEU A 1107 34.11 -33.57 5.56
CA LEU A 1107 34.14 -32.12 5.34
C LEU A 1107 35.54 -31.62 4.98
N TYR A 1108 36.59 -32.22 5.54
CA TYR A 1108 37.97 -31.76 5.39
C TYR A 1108 38.95 -32.94 5.19
N PRO A 1109 38.86 -33.68 4.07
CA PRO A 1109 39.64 -34.89 3.83
C PRO A 1109 41.16 -34.66 3.77
N ASP A 1110 41.60 -33.46 3.38
CA ASP A 1110 43.01 -33.13 3.12
C ASP A 1110 43.63 -32.21 4.18
N THR A 1111 42.93 -31.94 5.29
CA THR A 1111 43.45 -31.08 6.36
C THR A 1111 43.71 -31.87 7.65
N SER A 1112 44.86 -31.60 8.26
CA SER A 1112 45.17 -32.15 9.57
C SER A 1112 44.20 -31.53 10.60
N PRO A 1113 43.49 -32.32 11.43
CA PRO A 1113 43.93 -33.59 12.04
C PRO A 1113 43.51 -34.91 11.36
N VAL A 1114 42.87 -34.92 10.19
CA VAL A 1114 42.31 -36.14 9.59
C VAL A 1114 43.15 -36.65 8.41
N ILE A 1115 43.29 -37.96 8.30
CA ILE A 1115 43.89 -38.65 7.15
C ILE A 1115 42.93 -39.74 6.69
N VAL A 1116 42.46 -39.61 5.44
CA VAL A 1116 41.65 -40.63 4.77
C VAL A 1116 42.55 -41.45 3.84
N THR A 1117 42.56 -42.77 4.02
CA THR A 1117 43.26 -43.70 3.12
C THR A 1117 42.22 -44.54 2.38
N GLY A 1118 42.38 -44.71 1.07
CA GLY A 1118 41.38 -45.37 0.21
C GLY A 1118 40.21 -44.46 -0.20
N ALA A 1119 39.18 -45.05 -0.82
CA ALA A 1119 38.01 -44.30 -1.27
C ALA A 1119 36.90 -44.32 -0.21
N LEU A 1120 36.55 -43.15 0.31
CA LEU A 1120 35.44 -42.93 1.26
C LEU A 1120 34.30 -42.21 0.53
N SER A 1121 33.06 -42.68 0.67
CA SER A 1121 31.88 -42.06 0.04
C SER A 1121 30.75 -41.89 1.04
N GLU A 1122 30.09 -40.72 1.03
CA GLU A 1122 28.89 -40.47 1.85
C GLU A 1122 27.80 -41.53 1.54
N SER A 1123 27.08 -41.96 2.57
CA SER A 1123 26.03 -42.97 2.46
C SER A 1123 24.93 -42.67 3.47
N SER A 1124 23.72 -43.18 3.27
CA SER A 1124 22.64 -43.12 4.26
C SER A 1124 22.59 -44.35 5.18
N CYS A 1125 23.52 -45.31 5.01
CA CYS A 1125 23.52 -46.62 5.68
C CYS A 1125 22.19 -47.42 5.64
N GLY A 1126 21.19 -46.97 4.86
CA GLY A 1126 19.83 -47.51 4.85
C GLY A 1126 18.95 -47.06 6.02
N SER A 1127 19.23 -45.94 6.68
CA SER A 1127 18.26 -45.31 7.58
C SER A 1127 17.07 -44.79 6.76
N SER A 1128 15.85 -45.14 7.16
CA SER A 1128 14.65 -44.50 6.64
C SER A 1128 14.64 -43.06 7.15
N LEU A 1129 14.69 -42.09 6.23
CA LEU A 1129 14.38 -40.69 6.53
C LEU A 1129 13.09 -40.66 7.36
N PRO A 1130 13.06 -40.01 8.53
CA PRO A 1130 11.78 -39.63 9.12
C PRO A 1130 11.04 -38.82 8.07
N THR A 1131 9.89 -39.32 7.62
CA THR A 1131 8.89 -38.52 6.92
C THR A 1131 8.66 -37.27 7.74
N ASN A 1132 9.03 -36.13 7.16
CA ASN A 1132 8.92 -34.78 7.71
C ASN A 1132 7.58 -34.58 8.45
N PRO A 1133 7.55 -34.47 9.79
CA PRO A 1133 6.30 -34.25 10.51
C PRO A 1133 6.10 -32.83 11.03
N TYR A 1134 6.93 -31.84 10.68
CA TYR A 1134 6.68 -30.44 11.09
C TYR A 1134 7.15 -29.45 10.03
N ALA A 1135 6.33 -29.31 8.99
CA ALA A 1135 6.12 -28.00 8.39
C ALA A 1135 5.15 -27.25 9.32
N ALA A 1136 5.60 -26.15 9.94
CA ALA A 1136 4.83 -24.94 10.25
C ALA A 1136 5.39 -24.18 11.46
N GLU A 1137 5.86 -22.95 11.24
CA GLU A 1137 5.53 -21.86 12.15
C GLU A 1137 4.04 -21.56 11.96
N THR A 1138 3.17 -22.32 12.62
CA THR A 1138 1.77 -21.90 12.82
C THR A 1138 1.42 -21.96 14.28
N THR A 1139 0.84 -20.85 14.73
CA THR A 1139 -0.25 -20.80 15.69
C THR A 1139 -1.00 -22.14 15.79
N HIS A 1140 -0.80 -22.85 16.90
CA HIS A 1140 -1.45 -24.08 17.34
C HIS A 1140 -1.30 -25.35 16.47
N SER A 1141 -0.79 -26.45 17.06
CA SER A 1141 -1.44 -27.77 17.01
C SER A 1141 -0.79 -28.82 17.92
N LEU A 1142 -1.53 -29.93 18.11
CA LEU A 1142 -1.58 -30.88 19.22
C LEU A 1142 -0.79 -32.19 19.03
N ALA A 1143 -0.35 -32.72 20.18
CA ALA A 1143 -0.18 -34.12 20.64
C ALA A 1143 0.36 -35.20 19.67
N GLY A 1144 1.54 -35.72 20.02
CA GLY A 1144 2.25 -36.79 19.31
C GLY A 1144 1.84 -38.23 19.67
N ASN A 1145 2.25 -39.15 18.80
CA ASN A 1145 2.26 -40.59 19.04
C ASN A 1145 3.71 -41.12 19.07
N ALA A 1146 4.02 -41.91 20.09
CA ALA A 1146 5.33 -42.51 20.33
C ALA A 1146 5.58 -43.75 19.45
N ILE A 1147 6.82 -43.89 18.96
CA ILE A 1147 7.34 -45.11 18.33
C ILE A 1147 8.30 -45.79 19.31
N ASN A 1148 8.12 -47.09 19.51
CA ASN A 1148 8.86 -47.92 20.46
C ASN A 1148 10.35 -48.03 20.13
N THR A 1149 11.22 -47.59 21.05
CA THR A 1149 12.64 -47.94 21.14
C THR A 1149 12.84 -49.04 22.18
N VAL A 1150 13.69 -50.03 21.88
CA VAL A 1150 14.12 -51.05 22.86
C VAL A 1150 15.51 -50.66 23.37
N PRO A 1151 15.66 -50.17 24.61
CA PRO A 1151 16.96 -49.87 25.19
C PRO A 1151 17.59 -51.13 25.79
N LEU A 1152 18.89 -51.31 25.56
CA LEU A 1152 19.73 -52.25 26.31
C LEU A 1152 20.55 -51.44 27.31
N PHE A 1153 20.11 -51.42 28.58
CA PHE A 1153 20.85 -50.82 29.68
C PHE A 1153 21.81 -51.85 30.29
N LEU A 1154 23.10 -51.53 30.36
CA LEU A 1154 24.10 -52.30 31.11
C LEU A 1154 24.24 -51.69 32.51
N HIS A 1155 23.62 -52.30 33.51
CA HIS A 1155 23.83 -51.97 34.93
C HIS A 1155 24.93 -52.84 35.54
N TRP A 1156 25.90 -52.21 36.18
CA TRP A 1156 26.90 -52.84 37.03
C TRP A 1156 26.33 -53.04 38.44
N PHE A 1157 26.29 -54.27 38.96
CA PHE A 1157 26.12 -54.50 40.40
C PHE A 1157 26.94 -55.71 40.86
N SER A 1158 27.67 -55.52 41.97
CA SER A 1158 28.05 -56.59 42.89
C SER A 1158 27.72 -56.16 44.32
N TYR A 1159 27.13 -57.08 45.08
CA TYR A 1159 26.54 -56.96 46.42
C TYR A 1159 27.57 -56.89 47.58
N ARG A 1160 27.37 -55.98 48.55
CA ARG A 1160 27.60 -56.05 50.03
C ARG A 1160 27.60 -54.61 50.60
N VAL A 1161 26.91 -54.16 51.65
CA VAL A 1161 26.24 -54.72 52.83
C VAL A 1161 25.09 -53.77 53.23
N GLN A 1162 24.01 -54.33 53.81
CA GLN A 1162 22.85 -53.66 54.41
C GLN A 1162 23.18 -52.85 55.69
N HIS A 1163 22.26 -51.92 55.97
CA HIS A 1163 21.89 -51.22 57.23
C HIS A 1163 22.14 -49.71 57.13
N GLU A 1164 21.29 -48.80 57.60
CA GLU A 1164 19.90 -48.75 58.04
C GLU A 1164 19.71 -47.29 58.53
N PHE A 1165 18.47 -46.75 58.51
CA PHE A 1165 18.03 -45.49 59.15
C PHE A 1165 18.59 -44.15 58.62
N PHE A 1166 17.88 -43.01 58.60
CA PHE A 1166 16.47 -42.59 58.55
C PHE A 1166 16.49 -41.04 58.65
N PHE A 1167 15.45 -40.40 58.11
CA PHE A 1167 14.90 -39.06 58.43
C PHE A 1167 15.65 -37.74 58.11
N SER A 1168 14.97 -36.98 57.24
CA SER A 1168 14.64 -35.54 57.26
C SER A 1168 15.60 -34.52 57.90
N SER A 1169 15.97 -33.51 57.12
CA SER A 1169 15.25 -32.23 56.98
C SER A 1169 15.90 -31.40 55.89
#